data_AF-A0AAW2ZW16-F1
#
_entry.id   AF-A0AAW2ZW16-F1
#
_cell.length_a   1.000
_cell.length_b   1.000
_cell.length_c   1.000
_cell.angle_alpha   90.00
_cell.angle_beta   90.00
_cell.angle_gamma   90.00
#
_symmetry.space_group_name_H-M   'P 1'
#
loop_
_entity.id
_entity.type
_entity.pdbx_description
1 polymer ?
#
loop_
_entity_poly.entity_id
_entity_poly.type
_entity_poly.pdbx_seq_one_letter_code
_entity_poly.pdbx_strand_id
1 'polypeptide(L)'
;MQSALEELLRYRAALTVQEELERLCKAHLPISPFSDARGLLPGAIFEGHQSLAATTLHPSDSRHSECVQQTREWVHPVLDVRRQADVVEVAQSVATTAATRLRLVAMQYVQGDILGVVKPAELADVATAATCVQSPRSVSVKNLRLATPEPFYHDALLPALEAIEPHHASKNLLDLWLSKLCGAANKMSTSFNQKRKTAWQLTDEATYIFYAARKQLAERIVTVRMHSSQDGGARPWELKVHLQSRDERLLAVLGSAVLATDGDGSAETAVVIDLMGKTVDSSEWVCLREWLRLSAPSHGKAPFSHEGSDVEWTALSDVALRLRIPVSVAVVLRLHARYVARYAATKPSASDNFLHALARLLLRYHGLCGGSMGKESGWQAAVPPPVMDVFEHHHQGLLSPQRPTVIVECFASPFNATRPFFFSVFHDTDAAFGSLGNFFACCDVAACIAAVDAAATPSCRATGTRGESTALDTSADGVATVSSVSQPHCLLRLECNPPFDHEVIAAAFEHLLRWLESASSAMAVSILIVIPDSTQAHAAKVRSIIEKSRFCRWARSLPPRDCLYVHGAHHRDPPAARELPRRLQSWKRPRDTDGTATAPSRLAVDAGSLICLSCPTRLMVIQDDIAEHACNGAAIGAEVCAAWSQLSHAVSSAAR
;
A
#
# COMPACT_ATOMS: atom_id res chain seq x y z
N MET A 1 0.33 20.37 -3.16
CA MET A 1 -0.81 19.42 -3.26
C MET A 1 -0.66 18.62 -4.53
N GLN A 2 -0.74 17.28 -4.43
CA GLN A 2 -0.69 16.40 -5.61
C GLN A 2 -2.00 16.50 -6.39
N SER A 3 -1.93 16.78 -7.69
CA SER A 3 -3.12 16.87 -8.55
C SER A 3 -3.59 15.49 -9.03
N ALA A 4 -4.86 15.38 -9.42
CA ALA A 4 -5.38 14.16 -10.08
C ALA A 4 -4.61 13.83 -11.38
N LEU A 5 -4.01 14.82 -12.04
CA LEU A 5 -3.16 14.62 -13.21
C LEU A 5 -1.83 13.94 -12.86
N GLU A 6 -1.19 14.32 -11.75
CA GLU A 6 0.02 13.62 -11.29
C GLU A 6 -0.28 12.16 -11.01
N GLU A 7 -1.42 11.87 -10.38
CA GLU A 7 -1.81 10.49 -10.08
C GLU A 7 -2.17 9.68 -11.33
N LEU A 8 -2.75 10.33 -12.34
CA LEU A 8 -2.96 9.73 -13.66
C LEU A 8 -1.64 9.32 -14.33
N LEU A 9 -0.59 10.14 -14.20
CA LEU A 9 0.74 9.81 -14.69
C LEU A 9 1.36 8.64 -13.92
N ARG A 10 1.21 8.59 -12.59
CA ARG A 10 1.65 7.45 -11.77
C ARG A 10 0.96 6.17 -12.17
N TYR A 11 -0.36 6.23 -12.34
CA TYR A 11 -1.16 5.10 -12.81
C TYR A 11 -0.64 4.57 -14.15
N ARG A 12 -0.40 5.46 -15.14
CA ARG A 12 0.14 5.05 -16.45
C ARG A 12 1.53 4.40 -16.30
N ALA A 13 2.42 4.98 -15.50
CA ALA A 13 3.75 4.41 -15.27
C ALA A 13 3.68 3.01 -14.65
N ALA A 14 2.76 2.78 -13.69
CA ALA A 14 2.55 1.46 -13.11
C ALA A 14 2.02 0.43 -14.13
N LEU A 15 1.13 0.83 -15.04
CA LEU A 15 0.71 -0.02 -16.16
C LEU A 15 1.88 -0.40 -17.07
N THR A 16 2.76 0.55 -17.40
CA THR A 16 3.97 0.28 -18.20
C THR A 16 4.89 -0.72 -17.51
N VAL A 17 5.09 -0.59 -16.18
CA VAL A 17 5.85 -1.58 -15.42
C VAL A 17 5.20 -2.95 -15.49
N GLN A 18 3.87 -3.04 -15.30
CA GLN A 18 3.13 -4.30 -15.39
C GLN A 18 3.26 -4.95 -16.78
N GLU A 19 3.08 -4.19 -17.87
CA GLU A 19 3.24 -4.65 -19.25
C GLU A 19 4.61 -5.30 -19.48
N GLU A 20 5.67 -4.65 -19.00
CA GLU A 20 7.04 -5.11 -19.16
C GLU A 20 7.34 -6.35 -18.29
N LEU A 21 6.77 -6.44 -17.09
CA LEU A 21 6.83 -7.64 -16.26
C LEU A 21 6.10 -8.83 -16.91
N GLU A 22 4.93 -8.60 -17.52
CA GLU A 22 4.21 -9.62 -18.26
C GLU A 22 4.99 -10.10 -19.49
N ARG A 23 5.67 -9.20 -20.19
CA ARG A 23 6.56 -9.53 -21.29
C ARG A 23 7.74 -10.39 -20.83
N LEU A 24 8.34 -10.10 -19.67
CA LEU A 24 9.37 -10.96 -19.05
C LEU A 24 8.81 -12.35 -18.71
N CYS A 25 7.63 -12.41 -18.11
CA CYS A 25 6.95 -13.68 -17.82
C CYS A 25 6.74 -14.50 -19.10
N LYS A 26 6.18 -13.92 -20.16
CA LYS A 26 5.95 -14.60 -21.44
C LYS A 26 7.24 -15.08 -22.11
N ALA A 27 8.34 -14.34 -21.95
CA ALA A 27 9.62 -14.68 -22.55
C ALA A 27 10.39 -15.78 -21.81
N HIS A 28 10.26 -15.86 -20.48
CA HIS A 28 11.14 -16.70 -19.64
C HIS A 28 10.42 -17.76 -18.81
N LEU A 29 9.13 -17.58 -18.53
CA LEU A 29 8.33 -18.59 -17.85
C LEU A 29 7.71 -19.52 -18.89
N PRO A 30 7.70 -20.84 -18.63
CA PRO A 30 7.04 -21.79 -19.51
C PRO A 30 5.53 -21.65 -19.40
N ILE A 31 4.85 -21.96 -20.51
CA ILE A 31 3.40 -21.79 -20.68
C ILE A 31 2.65 -22.58 -19.59
N SER A 32 1.98 -21.86 -18.69
CA SER A 32 1.20 -22.42 -17.59
C SER A 32 0.09 -21.44 -17.19
N PRO A 33 -1.05 -21.88 -16.63
CA PRO A 33 -2.02 -20.96 -16.03
C PRO A 33 -1.47 -20.13 -14.85
N PHE A 34 -0.26 -20.46 -14.35
CA PHE A 34 0.46 -19.74 -13.31
C PHE A 34 1.65 -18.91 -13.84
N SER A 35 1.87 -18.87 -15.16
CA SER A 35 2.97 -18.12 -15.80
C SER A 35 2.54 -16.69 -16.16
N ASP A 36 2.09 -15.94 -15.16
CA ASP A 36 1.69 -14.54 -15.29
C ASP A 36 2.52 -13.64 -14.36
N ALA A 37 2.33 -12.33 -14.50
CA ALA A 37 3.01 -11.34 -13.66
C ALA A 37 2.34 -11.11 -12.30
N ARG A 38 1.25 -11.83 -11.97
CA ARG A 38 0.57 -11.72 -10.67
C ARG A 38 1.56 -11.98 -9.56
N GLY A 39 1.72 -11.06 -8.64
CA GLY A 39 2.89 -11.16 -7.76
C GLY A 39 3.71 -9.89 -7.72
N LEU A 40 4.21 -9.57 -8.90
CA LEU A 40 5.53 -8.99 -9.03
C LEU A 40 5.49 -7.49 -8.72
N LEU A 41 4.55 -6.77 -9.32
CA LEU A 41 4.36 -5.35 -9.09
C LEU A 41 4.00 -5.04 -7.62
N PRO A 42 2.90 -5.58 -7.06
CA PRO A 42 2.54 -5.29 -5.66
C PRO A 42 3.59 -5.79 -4.66
N GLY A 43 4.22 -6.95 -4.88
CA GLY A 43 5.28 -7.46 -4.01
C GLY A 43 6.50 -6.53 -3.94
N ALA A 44 6.93 -5.98 -5.07
CA ALA A 44 8.00 -4.98 -5.12
C ALA A 44 7.60 -3.65 -4.46
N ILE A 45 6.34 -3.23 -4.64
CA ILE A 45 5.80 -2.01 -4.03
C ILE A 45 5.81 -2.14 -2.50
N PHE A 46 5.31 -3.26 -1.95
CA PHE A 46 5.28 -3.49 -0.51
C PHE A 46 6.67 -3.54 0.11
N GLU A 47 7.62 -4.27 -0.49
CA GLU A 47 9.01 -4.31 -0.03
C GLU A 47 9.64 -2.90 0.01
N GLY A 48 9.43 -2.13 -1.06
CA GLY A 48 9.96 -0.78 -1.17
C GLY A 48 9.42 0.17 -0.10
N HIS A 49 8.11 0.14 0.18
CA HIS A 49 7.52 0.97 1.22
C HIS A 49 7.92 0.50 2.63
N GLN A 50 8.04 -0.80 2.86
CA GLN A 50 8.55 -1.34 4.12
C GLN A 50 9.99 -0.88 4.38
N SER A 51 10.88 -1.02 3.39
CA SER A 51 12.28 -0.61 3.52
C SER A 51 12.40 0.90 3.75
N LEU A 52 11.66 1.71 2.98
CA LEU A 52 11.63 3.16 3.17
C LEU A 52 11.22 3.53 4.60
N ALA A 53 10.17 2.91 5.13
CA ALA A 53 9.70 3.15 6.49
C ALA A 53 10.72 2.73 7.58
N ALA A 54 11.47 1.64 7.35
CA ALA A 54 12.53 1.22 8.26
C ALA A 54 13.70 2.21 8.30
N THR A 55 14.01 2.90 7.20
CA THR A 55 15.10 3.89 7.16
C THR A 55 14.78 5.20 7.90
N THR A 56 13.50 5.46 8.19
CA THR A 56 13.00 6.71 8.81
C THR A 56 12.89 6.69 10.35
N LEU A 57 13.42 5.67 11.02
CA LEU A 57 13.14 5.33 12.43
C LEU A 57 13.56 6.33 13.54
N HIS A 58 14.17 7.48 13.25
CA HIS A 58 14.51 8.46 14.29
C HIS A 58 13.66 9.74 14.19
N PRO A 59 12.88 10.11 15.23
CA PRO A 59 12.01 11.30 15.21
C PRO A 59 12.75 12.64 15.12
N SER A 60 14.09 12.64 15.30
CA SER A 60 14.96 13.79 15.08
C SER A 60 15.45 13.93 13.63
N ASP A 61 15.17 12.96 12.76
CA ASP A 61 15.61 13.02 11.38
C ASP A 61 14.65 13.84 10.54
N SER A 62 15.06 15.07 10.23
CA SER A 62 14.54 15.92 9.15
C SER A 62 14.54 15.25 7.76
N ARG A 63 14.98 13.98 7.68
CA ARG A 63 15.22 13.20 6.47
C ARG A 63 13.98 12.92 5.62
N HIS A 64 12.76 13.11 6.12
CA HIS A 64 11.57 12.94 5.28
C HIS A 64 11.50 13.98 4.15
N SER A 65 11.94 15.22 4.41
CA SER A 65 12.06 16.25 3.36
C SER A 65 13.33 16.10 2.52
N GLU A 66 14.36 15.41 3.02
CA GLU A 66 15.64 15.21 2.31
C GLU A 66 15.63 13.98 1.39
N CYS A 67 14.74 13.00 1.62
CA CYS A 67 14.60 11.81 0.78
C CYS A 67 14.35 12.19 -0.70
N VAL A 68 13.59 13.25 -0.96
CA VAL A 68 13.29 13.74 -2.32
C VAL A 68 14.53 14.27 -3.06
N GLN A 69 15.63 14.56 -2.37
CA GLN A 69 16.88 15.09 -2.94
C GLN A 69 18.06 14.13 -2.82
N GLN A 70 17.84 12.89 -2.36
CA GLN A 70 18.93 11.93 -2.27
C GLN A 70 19.43 11.55 -3.66
N THR A 71 20.73 11.77 -3.86
CA THR A 71 21.47 11.27 -5.00
C THR A 71 22.34 10.11 -4.53
N ARG A 72 22.56 9.15 -5.43
CA ARG A 72 23.59 8.14 -5.29
C ARG A 72 24.83 8.56 -6.06
N GLU A 73 25.95 8.49 -5.37
CA GLU A 73 27.27 8.60 -6.01
C GLU A 73 27.87 7.22 -6.27
N TRP A 74 27.31 6.17 -5.66
CA TRP A 74 27.78 4.81 -5.78
C TRP A 74 27.25 4.12 -7.04
N VAL A 75 28.00 3.14 -7.52
CA VAL A 75 27.69 2.38 -8.72
C VAL A 75 26.79 1.20 -8.39
N HIS A 76 25.63 1.13 -9.05
CA HIS A 76 24.72 0.01 -9.02
C HIS A 76 25.10 -1.01 -10.09
N PRO A 77 25.41 -2.28 -9.73
CA PRO A 77 25.93 -3.28 -10.66
C PRO A 77 25.10 -3.51 -11.93
N VAL A 78 23.77 -3.48 -11.79
CA VAL A 78 22.84 -3.69 -12.90
C VAL A 78 22.51 -2.40 -13.65
N LEU A 79 21.97 -1.40 -12.94
CA LEU A 79 21.47 -0.17 -13.55
C LEU A 79 22.55 0.58 -14.33
N ASP A 80 23.74 0.72 -13.77
CA ASP A 80 24.77 1.56 -14.35
C ASP A 80 25.51 0.89 -15.51
N VAL A 81 25.57 -0.44 -15.54
CA VAL A 81 26.04 -1.16 -16.73
C VAL A 81 25.08 -0.94 -17.89
N ARG A 82 23.77 -1.09 -17.66
CA ARG A 82 22.77 -0.96 -18.73
C ARG A 82 22.70 0.44 -19.31
N ARG A 83 22.84 1.44 -18.44
CA ARG A 83 22.88 2.85 -18.84
C ARG A 83 24.23 3.27 -19.40
N GLN A 84 25.23 2.40 -19.34
CA GLN A 84 26.63 2.71 -19.66
C GLN A 84 27.10 3.96 -18.92
N ALA A 85 26.87 4.01 -17.61
CA ALA A 85 27.14 5.18 -16.80
C ALA A 85 28.62 5.56 -16.84
N ASP A 86 28.88 6.86 -16.91
CA ASP A 86 30.21 7.38 -16.73
C ASP A 86 30.54 7.37 -15.22
N VAL A 87 31.71 6.86 -14.89
CA VAL A 87 32.24 6.64 -13.55
C VAL A 87 33.65 7.24 -13.42
N VAL A 88 34.07 7.45 -12.18
CA VAL A 88 35.44 7.84 -11.82
C VAL A 88 35.98 6.85 -10.80
N GLU A 89 37.28 6.60 -10.87
CA GLU A 89 37.98 5.79 -9.87
C GLU A 89 38.43 6.68 -8.71
N VAL A 90 38.03 6.31 -7.49
CA VAL A 90 38.40 7.01 -6.27
C VAL A 90 39.71 6.40 -5.76
N ALA A 91 40.83 7.09 -5.97
CA ALA A 91 42.10 6.70 -5.37
C ALA A 91 42.05 6.87 -3.85
N GLN A 92 42.58 5.90 -3.10
CA GLN A 92 42.58 5.92 -1.61
C GLN A 92 43.45 7.02 -0.98
N SER A 93 44.09 7.91 -1.75
CA SER A 93 44.72 9.11 -1.20
C SER A 93 44.92 10.18 -2.28
N VAL A 94 44.48 11.41 -1.97
CA VAL A 94 44.74 12.68 -2.68
C VAL A 94 43.92 12.89 -3.97
N ALA A 95 42.98 13.84 -3.87
CA ALA A 95 42.27 14.42 -5.00
C ALA A 95 43.23 15.23 -5.88
N THR A 96 43.83 14.58 -6.89
CA THR A 96 44.38 15.29 -8.04
C THR A 96 43.25 15.60 -9.02
N THR A 97 43.17 16.87 -9.40
CA THR A 97 42.09 17.61 -10.08
C THR A 97 41.80 17.21 -11.54
N ALA A 98 42.08 15.96 -11.94
CA ALA A 98 41.72 15.43 -13.25
C ALA A 98 41.34 13.94 -13.15
N ALA A 99 40.24 13.63 -12.46
CA ALA A 99 39.70 12.26 -12.47
C ALA A 99 39.29 11.91 -13.91
N THR A 100 39.99 10.96 -14.53
CA THR A 100 39.65 10.48 -15.87
C THR A 100 38.26 9.85 -15.84
N ARG A 101 37.32 10.39 -16.61
CA ARG A 101 36.00 9.78 -16.78
C ARG A 101 36.12 8.46 -17.54
N LEU A 102 35.53 7.43 -16.99
CA LEU A 102 35.51 6.09 -17.55
C LEU A 102 34.06 5.68 -17.80
N ARG A 103 33.79 4.91 -18.83
CA ARG A 103 32.48 4.31 -19.09
C ARG A 103 32.43 2.90 -18.55
N LEU A 104 31.47 2.63 -17.68
CA LEU A 104 31.18 1.29 -17.19
C LEU A 104 30.46 0.48 -18.27
N VAL A 105 31.02 -0.68 -18.64
CA VAL A 105 30.48 -1.51 -19.74
C VAL A 105 30.06 -2.91 -19.33
N ALA A 106 30.57 -3.43 -18.21
CA ALA A 106 30.16 -4.73 -17.67
C ALA A 106 30.49 -4.85 -16.18
N MET A 107 29.97 -5.89 -15.53
CA MET A 107 30.37 -6.34 -14.21
C MET A 107 30.97 -7.74 -14.27
N GLN A 108 31.97 -7.99 -13.43
CA GLN A 108 32.60 -9.29 -13.22
C GLN A 108 32.57 -9.64 -11.73
N TYR A 109 32.13 -10.84 -11.40
CA TYR A 109 32.15 -11.34 -10.03
C TYR A 109 33.38 -12.23 -9.83
N VAL A 110 34.30 -11.81 -8.98
CA VAL A 110 35.57 -12.51 -8.71
C VAL A 110 35.69 -12.74 -7.22
N GLN A 111 35.56 -14.01 -6.81
CA GLN A 111 35.85 -14.54 -5.47
C GLN A 111 35.72 -13.52 -4.30
N GLY A 112 34.48 -13.07 -4.04
CA GLY A 112 34.16 -12.17 -2.92
C GLY A 112 34.16 -10.67 -3.26
N ASP A 113 34.48 -10.29 -4.49
CA ASP A 113 34.43 -8.90 -4.95
C ASP A 113 33.67 -8.74 -6.28
N ILE A 114 33.16 -7.53 -6.51
CA ILE A 114 32.48 -7.13 -7.74
C ILE A 114 33.38 -6.12 -8.45
N LEU A 115 33.81 -6.45 -9.67
CA LEU A 115 34.65 -5.61 -10.49
C LEU A 115 33.83 -5.00 -11.64
N GLY A 116 33.89 -3.68 -11.80
CA GLY A 116 33.39 -2.98 -12.98
C GLY A 116 34.42 -3.02 -14.10
N VAL A 117 34.01 -3.49 -15.27
CA VAL A 117 34.80 -3.39 -16.50
C VAL A 117 34.58 -2.01 -17.09
N VAL A 118 35.66 -1.25 -17.24
CA VAL A 118 35.63 0.16 -17.63
C VAL A 118 36.50 0.44 -18.84
N LYS A 119 36.09 1.40 -19.67
CA LYS A 119 36.86 1.95 -20.81
C LYS A 119 36.92 3.48 -20.70
N PRO A 120 37.85 4.19 -21.38
CA PRO A 120 37.81 5.65 -21.42
C PRO A 120 36.45 6.16 -21.94
N ALA A 121 35.86 7.15 -21.27
CA ALA A 121 34.66 7.82 -21.78
C ALA A 121 35.07 8.76 -22.92
N GLU A 122 34.31 8.77 -24.03
CA GLU A 122 34.55 9.68 -25.13
C GLU A 122 34.28 11.12 -24.66
N LEU A 123 35.33 11.97 -24.66
CA LEU A 123 35.19 13.40 -24.41
C LEU A 123 34.55 14.05 -25.65
N ALA A 124 33.33 14.56 -25.50
CA ALA A 124 32.78 15.50 -26.47
C ALA A 124 33.63 16.79 -26.43
N ASP A 125 34.15 17.19 -27.59
CA ASP A 125 34.99 18.37 -27.83
C ASP A 125 36.43 18.34 -27.30
N VAL A 126 37.36 17.68 -28.03
CA VAL A 126 38.64 18.29 -28.47
C VAL A 126 39.11 17.61 -29.76
N ALA A 127 39.30 18.38 -30.82
CA ALA A 127 39.80 17.96 -32.14
C ALA A 127 41.29 17.52 -32.17
N THR A 128 41.84 17.01 -31.07
CA THR A 128 43.20 16.49 -30.99
C THR A 128 43.27 15.35 -29.97
N ALA A 129 42.89 14.14 -30.37
CA ALA A 129 43.17 12.93 -29.60
C ALA A 129 43.86 11.92 -30.50
N ALA A 130 45.19 11.89 -30.43
CA ALA A 130 45.98 10.78 -30.94
C ALA A 130 45.49 9.48 -30.27
N THR A 131 45.23 8.49 -31.11
CA THR A 131 44.69 7.17 -30.81
C THR A 131 45.56 6.43 -29.78
N CYS A 132 45.16 6.48 -28.51
CA CYS A 132 45.55 5.48 -27.52
C CYS A 132 44.30 4.65 -27.19
N VAL A 133 44.12 3.54 -27.92
CA VAL A 133 43.07 2.55 -27.61
C VAL A 133 43.50 1.83 -26.34
N GLN A 134 43.14 2.38 -25.18
CA GLN A 134 43.32 1.67 -23.91
C GLN A 134 42.31 0.51 -23.87
N SER A 135 42.80 -0.70 -23.63
CA SER A 135 41.95 -1.88 -23.48
C SER A 135 41.05 -1.76 -22.26
N PRO A 136 39.85 -2.39 -22.28
CA PRO A 136 38.99 -2.45 -21.11
C PRO A 136 39.74 -3.02 -19.92
N ARG A 137 39.63 -2.37 -18.75
CA ARG A 137 40.24 -2.84 -17.50
C ARG A 137 39.18 -3.06 -16.43
N SER A 138 39.46 -3.95 -15.48
CA SER A 138 38.56 -4.25 -14.36
C SER A 138 38.99 -3.48 -13.11
N VAL A 139 38.04 -2.81 -12.45
CA VAL A 139 38.24 -2.02 -11.22
C VAL A 139 37.21 -2.43 -10.20
N SER A 140 37.59 -2.57 -8.92
CA SER A 140 36.62 -2.89 -7.87
C SER A 140 35.51 -1.83 -7.80
N VAL A 141 34.25 -2.26 -7.79
CA VAL A 141 33.08 -1.36 -7.73
C VAL A 141 33.12 -0.47 -6.48
N LYS A 142 33.74 -0.93 -5.40
CA LYS A 142 33.94 -0.14 -4.16
C LYS A 142 34.78 1.12 -4.39
N ASN A 143 35.70 1.05 -5.35
CA ASN A 143 36.57 2.15 -5.77
C ASN A 143 35.98 2.97 -6.93
N LEU A 144 34.77 2.63 -7.39
CA LEU A 144 34.08 3.39 -8.43
C LEU A 144 33.01 4.29 -7.81
N ARG A 145 32.87 5.49 -8.37
CA ARG A 145 31.76 6.41 -8.14
C ARG A 145 31.22 6.89 -9.47
N LEU A 146 29.95 7.23 -9.52
CA LEU A 146 29.35 7.89 -10.67
C LEU A 146 30.05 9.23 -10.92
N ALA A 147 30.37 9.52 -12.18
CA ALA A 147 30.98 10.78 -12.58
C ALA A 147 30.03 11.98 -12.39
N THR A 148 28.72 11.70 -12.39
CA THR A 148 27.66 12.64 -12.03
C THR A 148 26.72 11.89 -11.07
N PRO A 149 26.46 12.40 -9.85
CA PRO A 149 25.51 11.79 -8.94
C PRO A 149 24.13 11.61 -9.59
N GLU A 150 23.50 10.46 -9.39
CA GLU A 150 22.18 10.15 -9.96
C GLU A 150 21.10 10.27 -8.88
N PRO A 151 19.95 10.93 -9.14
CA PRO A 151 18.82 10.92 -8.22
C PRO A 151 18.25 9.51 -8.02
N PHE A 152 17.69 9.23 -6.84
CA PHE A 152 16.94 8.00 -6.60
C PHE A 152 15.53 7.98 -7.21
N TYR A 153 15.02 9.10 -7.74
CA TYR A 153 13.66 9.21 -8.30
C TYR A 153 12.58 8.55 -7.42
N HIS A 154 12.44 9.01 -6.18
CA HIS A 154 11.39 8.52 -5.28
C HIS A 154 10.00 8.85 -5.82
N ASP A 155 9.09 7.89 -5.73
CA ASP A 155 7.67 8.08 -6.04
C ASP A 155 6.78 7.36 -5.02
N ALA A 156 5.55 7.85 -4.87
CA ALA A 156 4.60 7.37 -3.88
C ALA A 156 3.90 6.04 -4.26
N LEU A 157 3.87 5.67 -5.54
CA LEU A 157 3.35 4.39 -6.00
C LEU A 157 4.48 3.43 -6.41
N LEU A 158 5.51 3.94 -7.09
CA LEU A 158 6.63 3.13 -7.56
C LEU A 158 7.86 3.40 -6.68
N PRO A 159 8.24 2.49 -5.76
CA PRO A 159 9.38 2.72 -4.90
C PRO A 159 10.73 2.57 -5.64
N ALA A 160 11.77 3.17 -5.05
CA ALA A 160 13.14 3.05 -5.53
C ALA A 160 13.76 1.71 -5.11
N LEU A 161 13.67 0.70 -5.97
CA LEU A 161 14.15 -0.65 -5.66
C LEU A 161 15.65 -0.69 -5.33
N GLU A 162 16.45 0.14 -6.00
CA GLU A 162 17.89 0.30 -5.72
C GLU A 162 18.20 0.96 -4.36
N ALA A 163 17.20 1.55 -3.70
CA ALA A 163 17.32 2.09 -2.35
C ALA A 163 16.88 1.08 -1.27
N ILE A 164 16.27 -0.04 -1.64
CA ILE A 164 15.82 -1.08 -0.69
C ILE A 164 17.03 -1.67 0.03
N GLU A 165 18.02 -2.13 -0.74
CA GLU A 165 19.33 -2.56 -0.25
C GLU A 165 20.41 -2.05 -1.22
N PRO A 166 21.30 -1.14 -0.80
CA PRO A 166 22.35 -0.62 -1.67
C PRO A 166 23.17 -1.75 -2.30
N HIS A 167 23.35 -1.70 -3.61
CA HIS A 167 24.05 -2.71 -4.42
C HIS A 167 23.36 -4.09 -4.56
N HIS A 168 22.15 -4.26 -4.05
CA HIS A 168 21.39 -5.51 -4.13
C HIS A 168 20.05 -5.31 -4.83
N ALA A 169 19.51 -6.42 -5.33
CA ALA A 169 18.20 -6.46 -5.98
C ALA A 169 17.12 -6.82 -4.95
N SER A 170 15.85 -6.55 -5.29
CA SER A 170 14.67 -6.88 -4.46
C SER A 170 14.64 -8.37 -4.10
N LYS A 171 14.48 -8.65 -2.80
CA LYS A 171 14.37 -10.02 -2.28
C LYS A 171 13.01 -10.61 -2.62
N ASN A 172 11.94 -9.82 -2.51
CA ASN A 172 10.60 -10.30 -2.82
C ASN A 172 10.45 -10.67 -4.29
N LEU A 173 10.97 -9.85 -5.21
CA LEU A 173 10.96 -10.19 -6.63
C LEU A 173 11.75 -11.47 -6.90
N LEU A 174 12.94 -11.61 -6.30
CA LEU A 174 13.75 -12.82 -6.45
C LEU A 174 12.97 -14.08 -6.02
N ASP A 175 12.34 -14.03 -4.85
CA ASP A 175 11.61 -15.18 -4.30
C ASP A 175 10.33 -15.49 -5.10
N LEU A 176 9.62 -14.45 -5.57
CA LEU A 176 8.45 -14.61 -6.44
C LEU A 176 8.84 -15.23 -7.79
N TRP A 177 9.93 -14.77 -8.41
CA TRP A 177 10.47 -15.38 -9.63
C TRP A 177 10.87 -16.83 -9.41
N LEU A 178 11.56 -17.11 -8.30
CA LEU A 178 11.98 -18.45 -7.96
C LEU A 178 10.78 -19.38 -7.73
N SER A 179 9.75 -18.90 -7.03
CA SER A 179 8.49 -19.63 -6.82
C SER A 179 7.81 -19.97 -8.15
N LYS A 180 7.70 -19.01 -9.06
CA LYS A 180 7.16 -19.20 -10.42
C LYS A 180 7.97 -20.21 -11.24
N LEU A 181 9.31 -20.13 -11.20
CA LEU A 181 10.21 -21.05 -11.90
C LEU A 181 10.24 -22.46 -11.28
N CYS A 182 10.02 -22.58 -9.97
CA CYS A 182 9.97 -23.85 -9.24
C CYS A 182 8.58 -24.49 -9.23
N GLY A 183 7.57 -23.82 -9.79
CA GLY A 183 6.19 -24.31 -9.87
C GLY A 183 6.07 -25.69 -10.50
N ALA A 184 4.95 -26.37 -10.21
CA ALA A 184 4.74 -27.80 -10.47
C ALA A 184 5.03 -28.23 -11.93
N ALA A 185 4.76 -27.36 -12.90
CA ALA A 185 5.01 -27.61 -14.32
C ALA A 185 6.50 -27.80 -14.67
N ASN A 186 7.42 -27.31 -13.82
CA ASN A 186 8.83 -27.15 -14.14
C ASN A 186 9.76 -27.90 -13.19
N LYS A 187 9.23 -28.70 -12.26
CA LYS A 187 10.01 -29.27 -11.16
C LYS A 187 11.24 -30.06 -11.65
N MET A 188 11.15 -30.66 -12.84
CA MET A 188 12.18 -31.54 -13.44
C MET A 188 12.87 -30.97 -14.71
N SER A 189 12.51 -29.77 -15.19
CA SER A 189 13.00 -29.28 -16.50
C SER A 189 14.41 -28.67 -16.46
N THR A 190 14.78 -28.07 -15.34
CA THR A 190 16.09 -27.43 -15.12
C THR A 190 16.52 -27.57 -13.66
N SER A 191 17.82 -27.55 -13.41
CA SER A 191 18.36 -27.63 -12.05
C SER A 191 17.93 -26.43 -11.20
N PHE A 192 17.83 -26.62 -9.88
CA PHE A 192 17.50 -25.51 -8.96
C PHE A 192 18.48 -24.33 -9.09
N ASN A 193 19.79 -24.62 -9.26
CA ASN A 193 20.80 -23.58 -9.45
C ASN A 193 20.59 -22.78 -10.74
N GLN A 194 20.14 -23.43 -11.82
CA GLN A 194 19.82 -22.76 -13.07
C GLN A 194 18.59 -21.86 -12.91
N LYS A 195 17.53 -22.36 -12.25
CA LYS A 195 16.33 -21.56 -11.92
C LYS A 195 16.66 -20.36 -11.07
N ARG A 196 17.49 -20.53 -10.03
CA ARG A 196 17.95 -19.44 -9.18
C ARG A 196 18.73 -18.39 -9.97
N LYS A 197 19.62 -18.81 -10.88
CA LYS A 197 20.35 -17.88 -11.77
C LYS A 197 19.40 -17.11 -12.68
N THR A 198 18.39 -17.77 -13.25
CA THR A 198 17.37 -17.11 -14.07
C THR A 198 16.53 -16.14 -13.23
N ALA A 199 16.12 -16.51 -12.02
CA ALA A 199 15.37 -15.64 -11.11
C ALA A 199 16.16 -14.36 -10.79
N TRP A 200 17.47 -14.47 -10.53
CA TRP A 200 18.36 -13.31 -10.35
C TRP A 200 18.35 -12.40 -11.58
N GLN A 201 18.54 -12.96 -12.77
CA GLN A 201 18.52 -12.18 -14.01
C GLN A 201 17.18 -11.45 -14.21
N LEU A 202 16.05 -12.10 -13.92
CA LEU A 202 14.72 -11.48 -14.02
C LEU A 202 14.51 -10.38 -12.98
N THR A 203 15.11 -10.53 -11.80
CA THR A 203 15.10 -9.51 -10.74
C THR A 203 15.91 -8.27 -11.17
N ASP A 204 17.06 -8.48 -11.80
CA ASP A 204 17.88 -7.41 -12.39
C ASP A 204 17.13 -6.67 -13.50
N GLU A 205 16.44 -7.41 -14.39
CA GLU A 205 15.58 -6.84 -15.43
C GLU A 205 14.46 -5.98 -14.81
N ALA A 206 13.75 -6.51 -13.82
CA ALA A 206 12.68 -5.81 -13.13
C ALA A 206 13.19 -4.54 -12.44
N THR A 207 14.34 -4.60 -11.79
CA THR A 207 14.97 -3.43 -11.13
C THR A 207 15.20 -2.30 -12.14
N TYR A 208 15.69 -2.63 -13.34
CA TYR A 208 15.86 -1.65 -14.41
C TYR A 208 14.53 -1.09 -14.95
N ILE A 209 13.51 -1.94 -15.12
CA ILE A 209 12.17 -1.52 -15.57
C ILE A 209 11.59 -0.48 -14.58
N PHE A 210 11.64 -0.76 -13.28
CA PHE A 210 11.17 0.17 -12.25
C PHE A 210 11.94 1.49 -12.27
N TYR A 211 13.27 1.43 -12.38
CA TYR A 211 14.11 2.61 -12.49
C TYR A 211 13.75 3.47 -13.71
N ALA A 212 13.64 2.86 -14.89
CA ALA A 212 13.35 3.57 -16.13
C ALA A 212 11.97 4.24 -16.09
N ALA A 213 10.96 3.52 -15.60
CA ALA A 213 9.61 4.05 -15.44
C ALA A 213 9.56 5.24 -14.48
N ARG A 214 10.24 5.16 -13.32
CA ARG A 214 10.28 6.25 -12.33
C ARG A 214 11.03 7.48 -12.84
N LYS A 215 12.14 7.29 -13.56
CA LYS A 215 12.86 8.40 -14.18
C LYS A 215 11.95 9.16 -15.16
N GLN A 216 11.30 8.44 -16.07
CA GLN A 216 10.38 9.05 -17.03
C GLN A 216 9.20 9.72 -16.32
N LEU A 217 8.62 9.07 -15.32
CA LEU A 217 7.55 9.64 -14.50
C LEU A 217 7.97 10.96 -13.82
N ALA A 218 9.17 11.00 -13.22
CA ALA A 218 9.69 12.20 -12.56
C ALA A 218 9.85 13.36 -13.55
N GLU A 219 10.41 13.12 -14.73
CA GLU A 219 10.52 14.12 -15.80
C GLU A 219 9.14 14.68 -16.19
N ARG A 220 8.12 13.82 -16.33
CA ARG A 220 6.74 14.24 -16.66
C ARG A 220 6.07 15.02 -15.55
N ILE A 221 6.23 14.60 -14.29
CA ILE A 221 5.69 15.31 -13.13
C ILE A 221 6.30 16.72 -13.05
N VAL A 222 7.61 16.87 -13.29
CA VAL A 222 8.27 18.18 -13.35
C VAL A 222 7.63 19.05 -14.43
N THR A 223 7.44 18.53 -15.65
CA THR A 223 6.77 19.27 -16.74
C THR A 223 5.37 19.73 -16.34
N VAL A 224 4.55 18.85 -15.74
CA VAL A 224 3.19 19.21 -15.29
C VAL A 224 3.20 20.28 -14.20
N ARG A 225 4.13 20.18 -13.24
CA ARG A 225 4.26 21.14 -12.13
C ARG A 225 4.72 22.52 -12.60
N MET A 226 5.64 22.58 -13.56
CA MET A 226 6.09 23.85 -14.16
C MET A 226 4.93 24.63 -14.76
N HIS A 227 4.04 23.96 -15.50
CA HIS A 227 2.83 24.58 -16.08
C HIS A 227 1.74 24.89 -15.06
N SER A 228 1.77 24.25 -13.89
CA SER A 228 0.80 24.49 -12.82
C SER A 228 1.18 25.69 -11.93
N SER A 229 2.46 26.08 -11.91
CA SER A 229 3.03 27.11 -11.02
C SER A 229 3.18 28.49 -11.68
N GLN A 230 2.96 28.62 -12.99
CA GLN A 230 2.92 29.91 -13.66
C GLN A 230 1.61 30.63 -13.34
N ASP A 231 1.62 31.46 -12.28
CA ASP A 231 0.52 32.36 -11.96
C ASP A 231 0.31 33.34 -13.14
N GLY A 232 -0.86 33.25 -13.78
CA GLY A 232 -1.24 34.06 -14.93
C GLY A 232 -1.01 33.43 -16.30
N GLY A 233 -0.35 32.27 -16.40
CA GLY A 233 -0.19 31.51 -17.64
C GLY A 233 -1.42 30.63 -17.93
N ALA A 234 -1.93 30.66 -19.17
CA ALA A 234 -3.00 29.74 -19.57
C ALA A 234 -2.47 28.29 -19.57
N ARG A 235 -2.92 27.47 -18.61
CA ARG A 235 -2.57 26.03 -18.59
C ARG A 235 -2.90 25.38 -19.95
N PRO A 236 -1.99 24.60 -20.55
CA PRO A 236 -2.21 23.97 -21.86
C PRO A 236 -3.32 22.91 -21.84
N TRP A 237 -3.71 22.44 -20.66
CA TRP A 237 -4.80 21.49 -20.46
C TRP A 237 -5.75 21.91 -19.34
N GLU A 238 -6.95 21.34 -19.38
CA GLU A 238 -7.97 21.39 -18.35
C GLU A 238 -8.32 19.97 -17.92
N LEU A 239 -8.41 19.73 -16.61
CA LEU A 239 -8.81 18.44 -16.05
C LEU A 239 -10.09 18.63 -15.24
N LYS A 240 -11.09 17.81 -15.52
CA LYS A 240 -12.38 17.79 -14.83
C LYS A 240 -12.68 16.40 -14.31
N VAL A 241 -12.83 16.29 -12.99
CA VAL A 241 -13.30 15.06 -12.33
C VAL A 241 -14.78 15.20 -12.01
N HIS A 242 -15.59 14.22 -12.42
CA HIS A 242 -17.02 14.16 -12.10
C HIS A 242 -17.47 12.72 -11.84
N LEU A 243 -18.66 12.56 -11.28
CA LEU A 243 -19.26 11.26 -11.00
C LEU A 243 -20.42 11.02 -11.98
N GLN A 244 -20.43 9.86 -12.63
CA GLN A 244 -21.55 9.41 -13.45
C GLN A 244 -22.31 8.34 -12.67
N SER A 245 -23.58 8.61 -12.31
CA SER A 245 -24.44 7.65 -11.61
C SER A 245 -25.92 7.90 -11.90
N ARG A 246 -26.74 6.85 -11.86
CA ARG A 246 -28.21 6.92 -11.88
C ARG A 246 -28.84 6.72 -10.50
N ASP A 247 -28.04 6.54 -9.45
CA ASP A 247 -28.54 6.32 -8.09
C ASP A 247 -28.93 7.66 -7.43
N GLU A 248 -30.23 7.90 -7.31
CA GLU A 248 -30.78 9.14 -6.74
C GLU A 248 -30.33 9.40 -5.31
N ARG A 249 -30.12 8.35 -4.50
CA ARG A 249 -29.67 8.50 -3.10
C ARG A 249 -28.24 9.00 -3.06
N LEU A 250 -27.38 8.45 -3.92
CA LEU A 250 -26.00 8.88 -4.06
C LEU A 250 -25.93 10.35 -4.49
N LEU A 251 -26.71 10.73 -5.50
CA LEU A 251 -26.78 12.11 -5.99
C LEU A 251 -27.28 13.09 -4.91
N ALA A 252 -28.29 12.68 -4.14
CA ALA A 252 -28.81 13.50 -3.03
C ALA A 252 -27.77 13.72 -1.92
N VAL A 253 -26.98 12.69 -1.59
CA VAL A 253 -25.92 12.78 -0.55
C VAL A 253 -24.75 13.66 -0.98
N LEU A 254 -24.38 13.65 -2.26
CA LEU A 254 -23.24 14.41 -2.78
C LEU A 254 -23.61 15.84 -3.23
N GLY A 255 -24.89 16.16 -3.39
CA GLY A 255 -25.40 17.48 -3.79
C GLY A 255 -25.26 17.78 -5.30
N SER A 256 -25.59 19.01 -5.71
CA SER A 256 -25.66 19.45 -7.12
C SER A 256 -24.32 19.55 -7.86
N ALA A 257 -23.20 19.23 -7.20
CA ALA A 257 -21.86 19.20 -7.82
C ALA A 257 -21.66 17.98 -8.75
N VAL A 258 -22.63 17.07 -8.80
CA VAL A 258 -22.64 15.93 -9.74
C VAL A 258 -23.35 16.36 -11.02
N LEU A 259 -22.59 16.63 -12.08
CA LEU A 259 -23.16 16.78 -13.42
C LEU A 259 -23.61 15.40 -13.91
N ALA A 260 -24.90 15.12 -13.75
CA ALA A 260 -25.57 14.04 -14.48
C ALA A 260 -25.44 14.34 -15.97
N THR A 261 -24.60 13.61 -16.68
CA THR A 261 -24.56 13.68 -18.14
C THR A 261 -25.57 12.68 -18.69
N ASP A 262 -26.63 13.20 -19.32
CA ASP A 262 -27.48 12.42 -20.21
C ASP A 262 -26.66 12.02 -21.44
N GLY A 263 -26.23 10.76 -21.51
CA GLY A 263 -25.41 10.27 -22.62
C GLY A 263 -25.02 8.80 -22.52
N ASP A 264 -25.75 7.99 -23.29
CA ASP A 264 -25.53 6.64 -23.82
C ASP A 264 -25.03 5.46 -22.92
N GLY A 265 -25.86 4.40 -22.88
CA GLY A 265 -25.39 3.02 -22.68
C GLY A 265 -25.30 2.43 -21.27
N SER A 266 -24.50 2.98 -20.34
CA SER A 266 -24.11 2.23 -19.12
C SER A 266 -24.88 2.65 -17.86
N ALA A 267 -25.48 1.67 -17.17
CA ALA A 267 -26.16 1.84 -15.88
C ALA A 267 -25.20 1.87 -14.67
N GLU A 268 -23.91 1.59 -14.87
CA GLU A 268 -22.92 1.43 -13.80
C GLU A 268 -22.38 2.79 -13.30
N THR A 269 -22.25 2.94 -11.97
CA THR A 269 -21.67 4.14 -11.35
C THR A 269 -20.16 4.19 -11.62
N ALA A 270 -19.63 5.35 -11.99
CA ALA A 270 -18.21 5.52 -12.27
C ALA A 270 -17.69 6.93 -11.96
N VAL A 271 -16.43 7.02 -11.58
CA VAL A 271 -15.67 8.27 -11.56
C VAL A 271 -15.11 8.53 -12.94
N VAL A 272 -15.36 9.72 -13.49
CA VAL A 272 -14.94 10.10 -14.83
C VAL A 272 -13.95 11.26 -14.75
N ILE A 273 -12.83 11.11 -15.45
CA ILE A 273 -11.78 12.12 -15.58
C ILE A 273 -11.72 12.54 -17.04
N ASP A 274 -12.14 13.78 -17.31
CA ASP A 274 -11.99 14.41 -18.61
C ASP A 274 -10.73 15.28 -18.61
N LEU A 275 -9.82 15.00 -19.53
CA LEU A 275 -8.59 15.76 -19.75
C LEU A 275 -8.64 16.37 -21.15
N MET A 276 -8.66 17.70 -21.23
CA MET A 276 -8.82 18.46 -22.47
C MET A 276 -7.60 19.34 -22.73
N GLY A 277 -6.97 19.21 -23.89
CA GLY A 277 -5.98 20.17 -24.39
C GLY A 277 -6.67 21.43 -24.90
N LYS A 278 -6.13 22.61 -24.56
CA LYS A 278 -6.66 23.89 -25.04
C LYS A 278 -6.29 24.18 -26.49
N THR A 279 -5.20 23.61 -26.96
CA THR A 279 -4.72 23.72 -28.35
C THR A 279 -4.25 22.35 -28.84
N VAL A 280 -4.76 21.92 -30.00
CA VAL A 280 -4.51 20.59 -30.59
C VAL A 280 -3.01 20.34 -30.82
N ASP A 281 -2.31 21.38 -31.27
CA ASP A 281 -0.93 21.28 -31.77
C ASP A 281 0.12 21.80 -30.78
N SER A 282 -0.24 22.07 -29.51
CA SER A 282 0.79 22.38 -28.52
C SER A 282 1.65 21.13 -28.27
N SER A 283 2.97 21.28 -28.40
CA SER A 283 3.93 20.20 -28.21
C SER A 283 3.78 19.53 -26.85
N GLU A 284 3.37 20.29 -25.84
CA GLU A 284 3.14 19.88 -24.47
C GLU A 284 1.90 18.99 -24.34
N TRP A 285 0.79 19.36 -24.98
CA TRP A 285 -0.42 18.53 -25.00
C TRP A 285 -0.18 17.25 -25.77
N VAL A 286 0.43 17.34 -26.96
CA VAL A 286 0.74 16.16 -27.77
C VAL A 286 1.60 15.17 -26.99
N CYS A 287 2.67 15.64 -26.36
CA CYS A 287 3.56 14.80 -25.56
C CYS A 287 2.84 14.16 -24.37
N LEU A 288 2.03 14.91 -23.62
CA LEU A 288 1.24 14.39 -22.50
C LEU A 288 0.22 13.34 -22.98
N ARG A 289 -0.52 13.66 -24.04
CA ARG A 289 -1.55 12.80 -24.62
C ARG A 289 -0.96 11.51 -25.16
N GLU A 290 0.17 11.57 -25.86
CA GLU A 290 0.87 10.39 -26.38
C GLU A 290 1.36 9.48 -25.26
N TRP A 291 1.95 10.06 -24.21
CA TRP A 291 2.36 9.30 -23.02
C TRP A 291 1.19 8.54 -22.39
N LEU A 292 0.03 9.20 -22.31
CA LEU A 292 -1.20 8.60 -21.80
C LEU A 292 -1.84 7.59 -22.78
N ARG A 293 -1.53 7.63 -24.09
CA ARG A 293 -2.14 6.80 -25.15
C ARG A 293 -1.33 5.57 -25.58
N LEU A 294 0.00 5.61 -25.55
CA LEU A 294 0.85 4.47 -25.92
C LEU A 294 0.63 3.36 -24.87
N SER A 295 0.38 2.07 -25.15
CA SER A 295 0.77 1.21 -26.28
C SER A 295 -0.46 0.56 -26.96
N ALA A 296 -0.80 0.91 -28.20
CA ALA A 296 -1.61 0.05 -29.06
C ALA A 296 -0.65 -0.87 -29.86
N PRO A 297 -0.93 -2.18 -29.97
CA PRO A 297 -0.30 -3.00 -30.98
C PRO A 297 -0.57 -2.39 -32.36
N SER A 298 0.42 -2.45 -33.23
CA SER A 298 0.27 -2.22 -34.66
C SER A 298 -1.00 -2.89 -35.21
N HIS A 299 -1.82 -2.09 -35.90
CA HIS A 299 -3.00 -2.46 -36.68
C HIS A 299 -4.37 -2.52 -35.97
N GLY A 300 -5.05 -1.37 -36.02
CA GLY A 300 -6.49 -1.19 -36.22
C GLY A 300 -7.44 -2.27 -35.67
N LYS A 301 -7.93 -2.07 -34.44
CA LYS A 301 -9.30 -2.42 -34.01
C LYS A 301 -9.65 -1.78 -32.66
N ALA A 302 -10.78 -1.05 -32.64
CA ALA A 302 -11.65 -0.72 -31.49
C ALA A 302 -11.05 0.11 -30.32
N PRO A 303 -11.87 0.66 -29.39
CA PRO A 303 -11.43 1.64 -28.39
C PRO A 303 -10.37 1.02 -27.48
N PHE A 304 -9.45 1.85 -26.98
CA PHE A 304 -8.29 1.48 -26.18
C PHE A 304 -8.68 0.74 -24.89
N SER A 305 -9.00 -0.54 -24.98
CA SER A 305 -9.01 -1.47 -23.86
C SER A 305 -7.63 -2.08 -23.77
N HIS A 306 -6.89 -1.74 -22.73
CA HIS A 306 -5.81 -2.62 -22.29
C HIS A 306 -6.48 -3.96 -21.95
N GLU A 307 -6.14 -5.05 -22.64
CA GLU A 307 -6.70 -6.38 -22.37
C GLU A 307 -6.48 -6.72 -20.88
N GLY A 308 -7.46 -6.43 -20.03
CA GLY A 308 -7.41 -6.68 -18.59
C GLY A 308 -7.43 -5.47 -17.66
N SER A 309 -7.39 -4.21 -18.10
CA SER A 309 -7.58 -3.07 -17.17
C SER A 309 -9.07 -2.85 -16.86
N ASP A 310 -9.37 -2.59 -15.58
CA ASP A 310 -10.71 -2.23 -15.12
C ASP A 310 -11.07 -0.76 -15.41
N VAL A 311 -10.08 0.04 -15.83
CA VAL A 311 -10.22 1.46 -16.17
C VAL A 311 -10.42 1.62 -17.67
N GLU A 312 -11.51 2.25 -18.06
CA GLU A 312 -11.89 2.45 -19.45
C GLU A 312 -11.29 3.75 -19.98
N TRP A 313 -10.54 3.66 -21.09
CA TRP A 313 -9.94 4.81 -21.76
C TRP A 313 -10.66 5.10 -23.07
N THR A 314 -11.03 6.37 -23.27
CA THR A 314 -11.69 6.81 -24.51
C THR A 314 -11.02 8.08 -25.03
N ALA A 315 -10.50 8.02 -26.25
CA ALA A 315 -10.11 9.22 -27.00
C ALA A 315 -11.37 9.83 -27.61
N LEU A 316 -11.84 10.96 -27.07
CA LEU A 316 -13.04 11.65 -27.57
C LEU A 316 -12.72 12.46 -28.84
N SER A 317 -11.51 13.01 -28.93
CA SER A 317 -10.99 13.75 -30.08
C SER A 317 -9.47 13.88 -30.00
N ASP A 318 -8.85 14.67 -30.90
CA ASP A 318 -7.44 15.01 -30.77
C ASP A 318 -7.12 15.92 -29.57
N VAL A 319 -8.13 16.58 -29.02
CA VAL A 319 -7.97 17.49 -27.88
C VAL A 319 -8.51 16.92 -26.57
N ALA A 320 -9.07 15.71 -26.56
CA ALA A 320 -9.73 15.20 -25.36
C ALA A 320 -9.47 13.70 -25.12
N LEU A 321 -9.14 13.40 -23.85
CA LEU A 321 -9.03 12.08 -23.27
C LEU A 321 -10.04 11.95 -22.14
N ARG A 322 -10.76 10.83 -22.11
CA ARG A 322 -11.67 10.47 -21.02
C ARG A 322 -11.20 9.17 -20.41
N LEU A 323 -11.08 9.15 -19.08
CA LEU A 323 -11.00 7.94 -18.29
C LEU A 323 -12.29 7.74 -17.52
N ARG A 324 -12.75 6.50 -17.48
CA ARG A 324 -13.90 6.09 -16.67
C ARG A 324 -13.48 4.93 -15.77
N ILE A 325 -13.63 5.13 -14.47
CA ILE A 325 -13.25 4.17 -13.42
C ILE A 325 -14.54 3.72 -12.72
N PRO A 326 -15.04 2.51 -13.02
CA PRO A 326 -16.28 2.05 -12.43
C PRO A 326 -16.14 1.76 -10.93
N VAL A 327 -17.17 2.11 -10.16
CA VAL A 327 -17.17 2.01 -8.70
C VAL A 327 -18.59 1.78 -8.17
N SER A 328 -18.74 0.93 -7.16
CA SER A 328 -20.04 0.66 -6.55
C SER A 328 -20.54 1.83 -5.72
N VAL A 329 -21.86 2.03 -5.72
CA VAL A 329 -22.52 3.10 -4.94
C VAL A 329 -22.18 2.99 -3.46
N ALA A 330 -22.16 1.76 -2.93
CA ALA A 330 -21.86 1.49 -1.53
C ALA A 330 -20.45 1.95 -1.13
N VAL A 331 -19.47 1.81 -2.02
CA VAL A 331 -18.09 2.26 -1.78
C VAL A 331 -18.00 3.78 -1.81
N VAL A 332 -18.63 4.43 -2.79
CA VAL A 332 -18.62 5.91 -2.87
C VAL A 332 -19.24 6.52 -1.60
N LEU A 333 -20.39 6.02 -1.16
CA LEU A 333 -21.04 6.50 0.07
C LEU A 333 -20.17 6.31 1.32
N ARG A 334 -19.51 5.15 1.44
CA ARG A 334 -18.63 4.83 2.57
C ARG A 334 -17.40 5.74 2.60
N LEU A 335 -16.76 5.94 1.45
CA LEU A 335 -15.61 6.82 1.31
C LEU A 335 -16.00 8.30 1.52
N HIS A 336 -17.18 8.72 1.05
CA HIS A 336 -17.70 10.05 1.33
C HIS A 336 -17.91 10.27 2.83
N ALA A 337 -18.49 9.31 3.53
CA ALA A 337 -18.66 9.38 4.99
C ALA A 337 -17.31 9.51 5.72
N ARG A 338 -16.30 8.71 5.32
CA ARG A 338 -14.93 8.82 5.83
C ARG A 338 -14.31 10.19 5.56
N TYR A 339 -14.45 10.69 4.32
CA TYR A 339 -13.95 11.99 3.90
C TYR A 339 -14.57 13.13 4.70
N VAL A 340 -15.90 13.15 4.86
CA VAL A 340 -16.60 14.19 5.63
C VAL A 340 -16.21 14.14 7.11
N ALA A 341 -16.10 12.95 7.71
CA ALA A 341 -15.67 12.81 9.10
C ALA A 341 -14.26 13.39 9.33
N ARG A 342 -13.35 13.19 8.36
CA ARG A 342 -11.98 13.74 8.41
C ARG A 342 -11.93 15.24 8.12
N TYR A 343 -12.72 15.70 7.16
CA TYR A 343 -12.83 17.11 6.79
C TYR A 343 -13.41 17.95 7.95
N ALA A 344 -14.37 17.41 8.70
CA ALA A 344 -14.89 18.06 9.91
C ALA A 344 -13.83 18.19 11.03
N ALA A 345 -12.82 17.30 11.06
CA ALA A 345 -11.71 17.36 12.02
C ALA A 345 -10.64 18.40 11.65
N THR A 346 -10.54 18.80 10.39
CA THR A 346 -9.44 19.61 9.85
C THR A 346 -9.98 20.93 9.29
N LYS A 347 -9.55 22.09 9.78
CA LYS A 347 -9.91 23.37 9.13
C LYS A 347 -9.26 23.41 7.74
N PRO A 348 -10.01 23.39 6.64
CA PRO A 348 -9.45 23.17 5.31
C PRO A 348 -8.73 24.41 4.79
N SER A 349 -7.55 24.21 4.19
CA SER A 349 -7.06 25.07 3.10
C SER A 349 -7.80 24.70 1.81
N ALA A 350 -8.33 25.70 1.12
CA ALA A 350 -9.51 25.61 0.26
C ALA A 350 -9.39 24.92 -1.13
N SER A 351 -8.74 23.74 -1.32
CA SER A 351 -8.57 23.26 -2.72
C SER A 351 -8.70 21.78 -3.10
N ASP A 352 -8.99 20.85 -2.18
CA ASP A 352 -9.18 19.44 -2.58
C ASP A 352 -10.61 18.97 -2.35
N ASN A 353 -11.37 18.74 -3.43
CA ASN A 353 -12.75 18.25 -3.35
C ASN A 353 -12.78 16.71 -3.27
N PHE A 354 -13.80 16.14 -2.62
CA PHE A 354 -14.01 14.69 -2.47
C PHE A 354 -13.77 13.87 -3.75
N LEU A 355 -14.29 14.29 -4.90
CA LEU A 355 -14.13 13.59 -6.19
C LEU A 355 -12.67 13.55 -6.66
N HIS A 356 -11.89 14.61 -6.43
CA HIS A 356 -10.46 14.59 -6.76
C HIS A 356 -9.68 13.66 -5.81
N ALA A 357 -10.03 13.64 -4.53
CA ALA A 357 -9.50 12.65 -3.58
C ALA A 357 -9.87 11.21 -3.98
N LEU A 358 -11.13 10.97 -4.35
CA LEU A 358 -11.63 9.67 -4.79
C LEU A 358 -10.94 9.20 -6.09
N ALA A 359 -10.79 10.08 -7.07
CA ALA A 359 -10.10 9.76 -8.32
C ALA A 359 -8.63 9.35 -8.09
N ARG A 360 -7.91 10.08 -7.22
CA ARG A 360 -6.53 9.72 -6.87
C ARG A 360 -6.45 8.39 -6.15
N LEU A 361 -7.33 8.17 -5.17
CA LEU A 361 -7.40 6.89 -4.45
C LEU A 361 -7.65 5.72 -5.41
N LEU A 362 -8.62 5.84 -6.31
CA LEU A 362 -8.93 4.80 -7.29
C LEU A 362 -7.74 4.54 -8.23
N LEU A 363 -7.17 5.59 -8.84
CA LEU A 363 -6.00 5.46 -9.72
C LEU A 363 -4.81 4.81 -9.01
N ARG A 364 -4.55 5.20 -7.76
CA ARG A 364 -3.46 4.66 -6.94
C ARG A 364 -3.61 3.15 -6.73
N TYR A 365 -4.79 2.70 -6.29
CA TYR A 365 -5.03 1.28 -6.03
C TYR A 365 -5.20 0.45 -7.31
N HIS A 366 -5.72 1.02 -8.40
CA HIS A 366 -5.66 0.36 -9.70
C HIS A 366 -4.20 0.22 -10.17
N GLY A 367 -3.36 1.23 -9.96
CA GLY A 367 -1.94 1.19 -10.29
C GLY A 367 -1.16 0.15 -9.50
N LEU A 368 -1.40 0.06 -8.18
CA LEU A 368 -0.85 -1.01 -7.31
C LEU A 368 -1.13 -2.41 -7.87
N CYS A 369 -2.31 -2.57 -8.46
CA CYS A 369 -2.83 -3.82 -9.04
C CYS A 369 -2.60 -3.94 -10.56
N GLY A 370 -1.64 -3.21 -11.13
CA GLY A 370 -1.30 -3.32 -12.57
C GLY A 370 -2.47 -3.03 -13.51
N GLY A 371 -3.44 -2.22 -13.07
CA GLY A 371 -4.66 -1.86 -13.82
C GLY A 371 -5.87 -2.75 -13.57
N SER A 372 -5.71 -3.89 -12.90
CA SER A 372 -6.79 -4.86 -12.67
C SER A 372 -6.90 -5.23 -11.20
N MET A 373 -7.65 -4.42 -10.46
CA MET A 373 -7.81 -4.64 -9.02
C MET A 373 -8.57 -5.95 -8.76
N GLY A 374 -9.50 -6.36 -9.65
CA GLY A 374 -10.16 -7.66 -9.53
C GLY A 374 -9.22 -8.87 -9.64
N LYS A 375 -8.14 -8.77 -10.43
CA LYS A 375 -7.18 -9.89 -10.65
C LYS A 375 -6.03 -9.92 -9.65
N GLU A 376 -5.59 -8.75 -9.20
CA GLU A 376 -4.40 -8.57 -8.35
C GLU A 376 -4.76 -8.20 -6.91
N SER A 377 -5.98 -8.45 -6.44
CA SER A 377 -6.42 -8.12 -5.07
C SER A 377 -6.27 -9.25 -4.05
N GLY A 378 -5.74 -10.39 -4.46
CA GLY A 378 -5.54 -11.57 -3.61
C GLY A 378 -4.44 -11.43 -2.54
N TRP A 379 -3.94 -10.22 -2.28
CA TRP A 379 -2.86 -9.97 -1.33
C TRP A 379 -3.34 -9.74 0.08
N GLN A 380 -4.58 -9.31 0.27
CA GLN A 380 -5.17 -9.17 1.60
C GLN A 380 -6.68 -9.33 1.51
N ALA A 381 -7.29 -9.84 2.57
CA ALA A 381 -8.74 -9.91 2.72
C ALA A 381 -9.08 -9.44 4.13
N ALA A 382 -10.01 -8.50 4.27
CA ALA A 382 -10.27 -7.84 5.56
C ALA A 382 -11.06 -8.75 6.52
N VAL A 383 -10.79 -8.58 7.81
CA VAL A 383 -11.55 -9.24 8.88
C VAL A 383 -13.00 -8.74 8.85
N PRO A 384 -14.02 -9.61 8.92
CA PRO A 384 -15.41 -9.16 8.91
C PRO A 384 -15.75 -8.26 10.12
N PRO A 385 -16.56 -7.19 9.93
CA PRO A 385 -17.00 -6.33 11.02
C PRO A 385 -17.54 -7.04 12.26
N PRO A 386 -18.39 -8.11 12.17
CA PRO A 386 -18.87 -8.81 13.36
C PRO A 386 -17.77 -9.50 14.17
N VAL A 387 -16.69 -9.93 13.52
CA VAL A 387 -15.52 -10.51 14.20
C VAL A 387 -14.71 -9.40 14.88
N MET A 388 -14.51 -8.28 14.18
CA MET A 388 -13.87 -7.09 14.75
C MET A 388 -14.65 -6.54 15.95
N ASP A 389 -15.98 -6.59 15.92
CA ASP A 389 -16.84 -6.13 17.01
C ASP A 389 -16.58 -6.95 18.29
N VAL A 390 -16.43 -8.28 18.16
CA VAL A 390 -16.08 -9.15 19.29
C VAL A 390 -14.69 -8.81 19.83
N PHE A 391 -13.70 -8.63 18.95
CA PHE A 391 -12.36 -8.24 19.40
C PHE A 391 -12.34 -6.85 20.07
N GLU A 392 -13.10 -5.88 19.56
CA GLU A 392 -13.16 -4.52 20.09
C GLU A 392 -13.88 -4.42 21.43
N HIS A 393 -14.97 -5.16 21.62
CA HIS A 393 -15.84 -5.06 22.81
C HIS A 393 -15.60 -6.15 23.84
N HIS A 394 -14.64 -7.06 23.63
CA HIS A 394 -14.32 -8.08 24.63
C HIS A 394 -13.83 -7.40 25.92
N HIS A 395 -14.62 -7.47 26.99
CA HIS A 395 -14.26 -6.94 28.30
C HIS A 395 -14.52 -8.00 29.36
N GLN A 396 -13.46 -8.51 29.99
CA GLN A 396 -13.55 -9.32 31.20
C GLN A 396 -13.21 -8.48 32.43
N GLY A 397 -14.24 -7.96 33.09
CA GLY A 397 -14.31 -7.79 34.55
C GLY A 397 -13.40 -6.78 35.28
N LEU A 398 -12.32 -6.25 34.70
CA LEU A 398 -11.33 -5.44 35.44
C LEU A 398 -11.03 -4.07 34.84
N LEU A 399 -11.63 -3.74 33.69
CA LEU A 399 -11.49 -2.44 33.05
C LEU A 399 -12.61 -1.52 33.53
N SER A 400 -12.23 -0.42 34.19
CA SER A 400 -13.18 0.65 34.51
C SER A 400 -13.86 1.11 33.21
N PRO A 401 -15.20 1.31 33.19
CA PRO A 401 -15.92 1.87 32.04
C PRO A 401 -15.44 3.26 31.61
N GLN A 402 -14.49 3.84 32.34
CA GLN A 402 -13.83 5.12 32.05
C GLN A 402 -12.54 5.00 31.22
N ARG A 403 -12.07 3.80 30.87
CA ARG A 403 -10.86 3.67 30.01
C ARG A 403 -11.23 3.78 28.53
N PRO A 404 -10.67 4.74 27.77
CA PRO A 404 -10.83 4.77 26.33
C PRO A 404 -10.13 3.54 25.72
N THR A 405 -10.89 2.73 24.99
CA THR A 405 -10.34 1.70 24.09
C THR A 405 -10.13 2.34 22.73
N VAL A 406 -8.91 2.23 22.20
CA VAL A 406 -8.60 2.65 20.83
C VAL A 406 -8.37 1.40 20.01
N ILE A 407 -9.11 1.23 18.91
CA ILE A 407 -8.90 0.14 17.96
C ILE A 407 -8.31 0.66 16.65
N VAL A 408 -7.26 0.00 16.17
CA VAL A 408 -6.57 0.36 14.93
C VAL A 408 -6.28 -0.89 14.10
N GLU A 409 -6.56 -0.82 12.79
CA GLU A 409 -6.14 -1.84 11.83
C GLU A 409 -4.72 -1.52 11.32
N CYS A 410 -3.74 -2.40 11.53
CA CYS A 410 -2.33 -2.19 11.16
C CYS A 410 -2.10 -2.25 9.64
N PHE A 411 -2.98 -2.95 8.90
CA PHE A 411 -2.84 -3.10 7.45
C PHE A 411 -4.22 -3.05 6.80
N ALA A 412 -4.59 -1.90 6.26
CA ALA A 412 -5.83 -1.72 5.53
C ALA A 412 -5.68 -0.75 4.36
N SER A 413 -6.80 -0.49 3.71
CA SER A 413 -7.00 0.58 2.74
C SER A 413 -8.32 1.30 3.05
N PRO A 414 -8.54 2.50 2.51
CA PRO A 414 -9.84 3.14 2.58
C PRO A 414 -11.00 2.26 2.06
N PHE A 415 -10.72 1.31 1.17
CA PHE A 415 -11.72 0.40 0.60
C PHE A 415 -12.17 -0.71 1.56
N ASN A 416 -11.25 -1.24 2.38
CA ASN A 416 -11.51 -2.44 3.17
C ASN A 416 -11.43 -2.23 4.69
N ALA A 417 -10.94 -1.08 5.16
CA ALA A 417 -10.91 -0.74 6.57
C ALA A 417 -12.32 -0.85 7.17
N THR A 418 -12.42 -1.59 8.26
CA THR A 418 -13.66 -1.79 9.02
C THR A 418 -13.80 -0.85 10.19
N ARG A 419 -12.71 -0.14 10.55
CA ARG A 419 -12.65 0.84 11.63
C ARG A 419 -12.29 2.23 11.12
N PRO A 420 -12.55 3.28 11.94
CA PRO A 420 -12.21 4.65 11.57
C PRO A 420 -10.70 4.88 11.44
N PHE A 421 -9.91 4.20 12.26
CA PHE A 421 -8.46 4.35 12.34
C PHE A 421 -7.77 3.12 11.78
N PHE A 422 -6.89 3.33 10.81
CA PHE A 422 -6.13 2.27 10.17
C PHE A 422 -4.84 2.83 9.59
N PHE A 423 -3.81 2.00 9.50
CA PHE A 423 -2.63 2.28 8.69
C PHE A 423 -2.83 1.75 7.27
N SER A 424 -2.20 2.40 6.30
CA SER A 424 -2.24 2.00 4.90
C SER A 424 -0.91 2.26 4.20
N VAL A 425 -0.71 1.65 3.03
CA VAL A 425 0.55 1.79 2.29
C VAL A 425 0.74 3.20 1.71
N PHE A 426 -0.33 3.89 1.30
CA PHE A 426 -0.30 5.17 0.58
C PHE A 426 -0.89 6.32 1.40
N HIS A 427 -0.15 6.80 2.39
CA HIS A 427 -0.65 7.88 3.26
C HIS A 427 -1.08 9.14 2.49
N ASP A 428 -0.35 9.51 1.43
CA ASP A 428 -0.60 10.73 0.66
C ASP A 428 -1.98 10.77 -0.02
N THR A 429 -2.52 9.62 -0.45
CA THR A 429 -3.89 9.51 -0.98
C THR A 429 -4.90 9.15 0.09
N ASP A 430 -4.50 8.36 1.09
CA ASP A 430 -5.42 7.69 2.00
C ASP A 430 -5.73 8.51 3.25
N ALA A 431 -4.90 9.50 3.58
CA ALA A 431 -5.09 10.39 4.73
C ALA A 431 -6.45 11.10 4.71
N ALA A 432 -6.94 11.45 3.52
CA ALA A 432 -8.26 12.06 3.32
C ALA A 432 -9.42 11.14 3.76
N PHE A 433 -9.17 9.83 3.89
CA PHE A 433 -10.16 8.81 4.22
C PHE A 433 -9.90 8.09 5.55
N GLY A 434 -8.95 8.58 6.36
CA GLY A 434 -8.70 8.10 7.72
C GLY A 434 -7.41 7.30 7.93
N SER A 435 -6.53 7.20 6.93
CA SER A 435 -5.23 6.55 7.12
C SER A 435 -4.36 7.33 8.11
N LEU A 436 -3.76 6.60 9.05
CA LEU A 436 -2.78 7.09 10.03
C LEU A 436 -1.35 7.14 9.49
N GLY A 437 -1.11 6.62 8.28
CA GLY A 437 0.23 6.50 7.71
C GLY A 437 0.62 5.08 7.37
N ASN A 438 1.91 4.88 7.10
CA ASN A 438 2.51 3.56 6.95
C ASN A 438 2.79 2.96 8.34
N PHE A 439 2.30 1.75 8.59
CA PHE A 439 2.47 1.06 9.88
C PHE A 439 3.92 0.97 10.33
N PHE A 440 4.85 0.63 9.42
CA PHE A 440 6.26 0.48 9.73
C PHE A 440 6.96 1.81 10.06
N ALA A 441 6.36 2.95 9.68
CA ALA A 441 6.89 4.28 9.98
C ALA A 441 6.40 4.81 11.33
N CYS A 442 5.38 4.18 11.93
CA CYS A 442 4.90 4.53 13.26
C CYS A 442 5.85 3.92 14.29
N CYS A 443 6.56 4.74 15.08
CA CYS A 443 7.68 4.22 15.87
C CYS A 443 7.27 3.37 17.08
N ASP A 444 6.14 3.71 17.72
CA ASP A 444 5.69 3.11 18.96
C ASP A 444 4.19 3.33 19.24
N VAL A 445 3.73 2.80 20.37
CA VAL A 445 2.36 2.94 20.90
C VAL A 445 1.96 4.40 21.10
N ALA A 446 2.86 5.25 21.61
CA ALA A 446 2.55 6.65 21.89
C ALA A 446 2.34 7.45 20.60
N ALA A 447 3.17 7.22 19.59
CA ALA A 447 3.01 7.78 18.25
C ALA A 447 1.70 7.33 17.59
N CYS A 448 1.32 6.07 17.75
CA CYS A 448 0.03 5.56 17.27
C CYS A 448 -1.15 6.30 17.92
N ILE A 449 -1.15 6.43 19.26
CA ILE A 449 -2.20 7.17 19.98
C ILE A 449 -2.22 8.65 19.58
N ALA A 450 -1.07 9.29 19.46
CA ALA A 450 -0.98 10.67 19.00
C ALA A 450 -1.55 10.87 17.58
N ALA A 451 -1.28 9.91 16.68
CA ALA A 451 -1.86 9.92 15.34
C ALA A 451 -3.39 9.76 15.36
N VAL A 452 -3.92 8.89 16.23
CA VAL A 452 -5.36 8.73 16.46
C VAL A 452 -5.97 10.01 17.00
N ASP A 453 -5.38 10.62 18.03
CA ASP A 453 -5.86 11.87 18.62
C ASP A 453 -5.86 13.02 17.60
N ALA A 454 -4.84 13.09 16.73
CA ALA A 454 -4.78 14.06 15.64
C ALA A 454 -5.80 13.79 14.51
N ALA A 455 -6.22 12.54 14.36
CA ALA A 455 -7.22 12.13 13.38
C ALA A 455 -8.66 12.27 13.88
N ALA A 456 -8.90 12.18 15.20
CA ALA A 456 -10.21 12.23 15.83
C ALA A 456 -10.82 13.64 15.82
N THR A 457 -12.15 13.73 15.65
CA THR A 457 -12.90 14.98 15.87
C THR A 457 -13.13 15.22 17.37
N PRO A 458 -13.24 16.47 17.83
CA PRO A 458 -13.61 16.78 19.22
C PRO A 458 -14.95 16.15 19.67
N SER A 459 -15.86 15.85 18.73
CA SER A 459 -17.17 15.25 18.99
C SER A 459 -17.13 13.75 19.32
N CYS A 460 -16.04 13.04 19.00
CA CYS A 460 -15.89 11.61 19.34
C CYS A 460 -15.64 11.36 20.84
N ARG A 461 -15.41 12.42 21.63
CA ARG A 461 -15.19 12.33 23.09
C ARG A 461 -16.50 12.44 23.91
N ALA A 462 -17.62 12.76 23.29
CA ALA A 462 -18.87 13.11 23.97
C ALA A 462 -19.81 11.91 24.22
N THR A 463 -19.31 10.84 24.83
CA THR A 463 -20.15 9.86 25.54
C THR A 463 -19.41 9.41 26.80
N GLY A 464 -19.45 10.23 27.87
CA GLY A 464 -18.93 9.78 29.16
C GLY A 464 -18.71 10.82 30.26
N THR A 465 -18.53 12.10 29.95
CA THR A 465 -18.29 13.11 31.01
C THR A 465 -19.56 13.85 31.36
N ARG A 466 -20.39 13.26 32.23
CA ARG A 466 -21.39 14.02 32.99
C ARG A 466 -20.62 14.71 34.12
N GLY A 467 -20.56 16.04 34.05
CA GLY A 467 -19.67 16.85 34.87
C GLY A 467 -19.96 16.78 36.36
N GLU A 468 -18.90 16.86 37.16
CA GLU A 468 -18.96 17.33 38.53
C GLU A 468 -17.96 18.45 38.71
N SER A 469 -18.50 19.59 39.15
CA SER A 469 -17.80 20.80 39.51
C SER A 469 -17.00 20.53 40.79
N THR A 470 -15.69 20.69 40.73
CA THR A 470 -14.79 20.61 41.88
C THR A 470 -14.91 21.88 42.71
N ALA A 471 -15.67 21.80 43.82
CA ALA A 471 -15.41 22.64 44.98
C ALA A 471 -14.27 21.99 45.79
N LEU A 472 -13.29 22.82 46.13
CA LEU A 472 -12.08 22.49 46.88
C LEU A 472 -12.44 22.37 48.37
N ASP A 473 -12.27 21.20 48.98
CA ASP A 473 -12.22 21.08 50.44
C ASP A 473 -10.99 20.29 50.88
N THR A 474 -10.16 20.99 51.65
CA THR A 474 -8.96 20.52 52.31
C THR A 474 -9.29 19.80 53.60
N SER A 475 -8.86 18.54 53.76
CA SER A 475 -8.41 18.03 55.06
C SER A 475 -7.48 16.83 54.89
N ALA A 476 -6.40 16.86 55.65
CA ALA A 476 -5.36 15.85 55.70
C ALA A 476 -5.74 14.75 56.71
N ASP A 477 -5.44 13.49 56.39
CA ASP A 477 -4.74 12.52 57.26
C ASP A 477 -4.78 11.10 56.68
N GLY A 478 -3.69 10.34 56.89
CA GLY A 478 -3.73 8.87 56.85
C GLY A 478 -2.81 8.18 55.84
N VAL A 479 -1.60 7.85 56.29
CA VAL A 479 -0.66 6.95 55.62
C VAL A 479 -1.24 5.53 55.55
N ALA A 480 -1.42 5.01 54.33
CA ALA A 480 -1.49 3.59 54.04
C ALA A 480 -0.75 3.32 52.72
N THR A 481 0.49 2.83 52.84
CA THR A 481 1.26 2.24 51.73
C THR A 481 0.59 0.94 51.29
N VAL A 482 -0.40 1.07 50.40
CA VAL A 482 -0.74 0.03 49.43
C VAL A 482 0.03 0.39 48.17
N SER A 483 0.87 -0.52 47.69
CA SER A 483 1.52 -0.44 46.38
C SER A 483 0.43 -0.49 45.30
N SER A 484 -0.20 0.66 45.04
CA SER A 484 -1.17 0.80 43.97
C SER A 484 -0.39 0.71 42.67
N VAL A 485 -0.39 -0.46 42.04
CA VAL A 485 -0.04 -0.57 40.63
C VAL A 485 -0.95 0.41 39.90
N SER A 486 -0.39 1.51 39.42
CA SER A 486 -1.12 2.53 38.67
C SER A 486 -1.78 1.83 37.50
N GLN A 487 -3.11 1.72 37.52
CA GLN A 487 -3.85 1.10 36.44
C GLN A 487 -3.63 1.91 35.15
N PRO A 488 -3.39 1.26 34.00
CA PRO A 488 -3.07 1.96 32.76
C PRO A 488 -4.28 2.81 32.32
N HIS A 489 -4.00 3.95 31.69
CA HIS A 489 -5.00 4.95 31.35
C HIS A 489 -5.73 4.67 30.04
N CYS A 490 -5.23 3.76 29.19
CA CYS A 490 -5.80 3.44 27.88
C CYS A 490 -5.49 1.99 27.47
N LEU A 491 -6.40 1.38 26.69
CA LEU A 491 -6.22 0.08 26.05
C LEU A 491 -6.13 0.29 24.54
N LEU A 492 -4.97 -0.03 23.95
CA LEU A 492 -4.78 -0.06 22.50
C LEU A 492 -5.03 -1.47 21.98
N ARG A 493 -6.01 -1.61 21.09
CA ARG A 493 -6.30 -2.82 20.34
C ARG A 493 -5.80 -2.68 18.91
N LEU A 494 -4.90 -3.57 18.52
CA LEU A 494 -4.37 -3.64 17.16
C LEU A 494 -4.91 -4.88 16.48
N GLU A 495 -5.48 -4.71 15.30
CA GLU A 495 -5.72 -5.82 14.40
C GLU A 495 -4.61 -5.82 13.34
N CYS A 496 -3.95 -6.96 13.16
CA CYS A 496 -2.81 -7.11 12.28
C CYS A 496 -3.04 -8.25 11.28
N ASN A 497 -3.54 -7.85 10.11
CA ASN A 497 -3.73 -8.71 8.93
C ASN A 497 -2.90 -8.19 7.75
N PRO A 498 -1.57 -8.41 7.80
CA PRO A 498 -0.66 -7.94 6.76
C PRO A 498 -0.96 -8.62 5.42
N PRO A 499 -0.52 -8.02 4.29
CA PRO A 499 -0.51 -8.69 3.01
C PRO A 499 0.15 -10.08 3.10
N PHE A 500 -0.28 -11.01 2.24
CA PHE A 500 0.19 -12.41 2.20
C PHE A 500 1.61 -12.54 1.61
N ASP A 501 2.52 -11.70 2.09
CA ASP A 501 3.93 -11.61 1.75
C ASP A 501 4.75 -11.92 3.00
N HIS A 502 5.66 -12.90 2.91
CA HIS A 502 6.35 -13.41 4.10
C HIS A 502 7.34 -12.41 4.70
N GLU A 503 7.96 -11.56 3.90
CA GLU A 503 8.89 -10.53 4.38
C GLU A 503 8.13 -9.40 5.08
N VAL A 504 6.97 -9.00 4.53
CA VAL A 504 6.07 -8.03 5.19
C VAL A 504 5.54 -8.59 6.52
N ILE A 505 5.12 -9.85 6.55
CA ILE A 505 4.67 -10.53 7.79
C ILE A 505 5.78 -10.57 8.83
N ALA A 506 7.00 -10.93 8.43
CA ALA A 506 8.14 -11.02 9.34
C ALA A 506 8.45 -9.64 9.97
N ALA A 507 8.53 -8.60 9.14
CA ALA A 507 8.76 -7.25 9.63
C ALA A 507 7.63 -6.73 10.51
N ALA A 508 6.37 -7.09 10.21
CA ALA A 508 5.23 -6.73 11.06
C ALA A 508 5.37 -7.33 12.47
N PHE A 509 5.79 -8.60 12.56
CA PHE A 509 6.00 -9.27 13.84
C PHE A 509 7.14 -8.65 14.64
N GLU A 510 8.27 -8.37 14.00
CA GLU A 510 9.39 -7.68 14.65
C GLU A 510 8.98 -6.28 15.13
N HIS A 511 8.18 -5.56 14.36
CA HIS A 511 7.69 -4.24 14.73
C HIS A 511 6.73 -4.27 15.93
N LEU A 512 5.74 -5.17 15.91
CA LEU A 512 4.78 -5.35 17.02
C LEU A 512 5.48 -5.79 18.31
N LEU A 513 6.46 -6.70 18.21
CA LEU A 513 7.25 -7.13 19.37
C LEU A 513 8.05 -5.97 19.98
N ARG A 514 8.65 -5.11 19.16
CA ARG A 514 9.30 -3.88 19.64
C ARG A 514 8.34 -2.93 20.35
N TRP A 515 7.11 -2.78 19.86
CA TRP A 515 6.09 -1.97 20.54
C TRP A 515 5.72 -2.55 21.91
N LEU A 516 5.56 -3.87 22.01
CA LEU A 516 5.27 -4.54 23.27
C LEU A 516 6.42 -4.49 24.27
N GLU A 517 7.66 -4.52 23.80
CA GLU A 517 8.86 -4.36 24.64
C GLU A 517 9.03 -2.94 25.17
N SER A 518 8.61 -1.93 24.40
CA SER A 518 8.73 -0.51 24.74
C SER A 518 7.46 0.10 25.38
N ALA A 519 6.38 -0.68 25.49
CA ALA A 519 5.12 -0.20 26.06
C ALA A 519 5.30 0.24 27.52
N SER A 520 4.88 1.48 27.82
CA SER A 520 4.89 2.01 29.18
C SER A 520 3.80 1.39 30.05
N SER A 521 3.96 1.44 31.37
CA SER A 521 2.92 0.98 32.31
C SER A 521 1.60 1.77 32.25
N ALA A 522 1.56 2.89 31.52
CA ALA A 522 0.37 3.72 31.32
C ALA A 522 -0.53 3.23 30.17
N MET A 523 -0.05 2.31 29.32
CA MET A 523 -0.75 1.80 28.15
C MET A 523 -0.81 0.28 28.21
N ALA A 524 -1.97 -0.30 27.93
CA ALA A 524 -2.12 -1.74 27.71
C ALA A 524 -2.28 -2.01 26.22
N VAL A 525 -1.54 -2.98 25.67
CA VAL A 525 -1.57 -3.32 24.24
C VAL A 525 -2.05 -4.74 24.02
N SER A 526 -3.09 -4.88 23.21
CA SER A 526 -3.65 -6.17 22.81
C SER A 526 -3.74 -6.28 21.30
N ILE A 527 -3.17 -7.34 20.74
CA ILE A 527 -2.96 -7.48 19.29
C ILE A 527 -3.63 -8.78 18.82
N LEU A 528 -4.58 -8.65 17.89
CA LEU A 528 -5.13 -9.77 17.13
C LEU A 528 -4.35 -9.89 15.82
N ILE A 529 -3.64 -11.01 15.62
CA ILE A 529 -2.94 -11.29 14.38
C ILE A 529 -3.74 -12.30 13.57
N VAL A 530 -3.95 -12.00 12.29
CA VAL A 530 -4.67 -12.82 11.33
C VAL A 530 -3.77 -13.03 10.11
N ILE A 531 -3.31 -14.25 9.87
CA ILE A 531 -2.47 -14.57 8.70
C ILE A 531 -2.82 -15.92 8.09
N PRO A 532 -2.48 -16.18 6.81
CA PRO A 532 -2.54 -17.52 6.24
C PRO A 532 -1.69 -18.52 7.03
N ASP A 533 -2.26 -19.66 7.41
CA ASP A 533 -1.53 -20.78 8.03
C ASP A 533 -0.83 -21.63 6.96
N SER A 534 0.09 -21.02 6.24
CA SER A 534 0.88 -21.67 5.20
C SER A 534 1.76 -22.77 5.81
N THR A 535 1.74 -23.96 5.23
CA THR A 535 2.58 -25.10 5.63
C THR A 535 4.02 -25.01 5.11
N GLN A 536 4.35 -23.97 4.35
CA GLN A 536 5.70 -23.75 3.85
C GLN A 536 6.69 -23.55 5.01
N ALA A 537 7.87 -24.18 4.92
CA ALA A 537 8.87 -24.16 5.99
C ALA A 537 9.31 -22.73 6.35
N HIS A 538 9.45 -21.85 5.35
CA HIS A 538 9.78 -20.44 5.58
C HIS A 538 8.64 -19.72 6.33
N ALA A 539 7.39 -19.91 5.92
CA ALA A 539 6.23 -19.34 6.62
C ALA A 539 6.16 -19.79 8.09
N ALA A 540 6.42 -21.09 8.36
CA ALA A 540 6.46 -21.61 9.73
C ALA A 540 7.60 -20.99 10.55
N LYS A 541 8.77 -20.76 9.94
CA LYS A 541 9.89 -20.07 10.59
C LYS A 541 9.52 -18.63 10.97
N VAL A 542 8.90 -17.88 10.06
CA VAL A 542 8.42 -16.51 10.31
C VAL A 542 7.41 -16.49 11.47
N ARG A 543 6.41 -17.39 11.44
CA ARG A 543 5.41 -17.49 12.53
C ARG A 543 6.01 -17.84 13.88
N SER A 544 7.01 -18.72 13.90
CA SER A 544 7.65 -19.17 15.14
C SER A 544 8.26 -18.02 15.95
N ILE A 545 8.60 -16.88 15.34
CA ILE A 545 9.18 -15.73 16.03
C ILE A 545 8.17 -15.17 17.05
N ILE A 546 6.94 -14.94 16.61
CA ILE A 546 5.91 -14.34 17.46
C ILE A 546 5.20 -15.36 18.35
N GLU A 547 5.00 -16.59 17.87
CA GLU A 547 4.35 -17.67 18.64
C GLU A 547 5.17 -18.11 19.87
N LYS A 548 6.50 -18.01 19.79
CA LYS A 548 7.40 -18.33 20.91
C LYS A 548 7.73 -17.11 21.78
N SER A 549 7.23 -15.93 21.42
CA SER A 549 7.45 -14.74 22.23
C SER A 549 6.74 -14.86 23.58
N ARG A 550 7.27 -14.17 24.60
CA ARG A 550 6.64 -14.12 25.94
C ARG A 550 5.24 -13.46 25.93
N PHE A 551 4.93 -12.74 24.85
CA PHE A 551 3.68 -12.00 24.69
C PHE A 551 2.58 -12.84 24.03
N CYS A 552 2.90 -14.01 23.47
CA CYS A 552 1.89 -14.88 22.86
C CYS A 552 1.02 -15.52 23.95
N ARG A 553 -0.26 -15.15 24.00
CA ARG A 553 -1.23 -15.64 24.99
C ARG A 553 -2.08 -16.77 24.46
N TRP A 554 -2.34 -16.74 23.15
CA TRP A 554 -3.18 -17.73 22.50
C TRP A 554 -2.90 -17.79 21.00
N ALA A 555 -2.99 -18.98 20.41
CA ALA A 555 -2.88 -19.20 18.98
C ALA A 555 -3.72 -20.40 18.54
N ARG A 556 -4.39 -20.29 17.39
CA ARG A 556 -5.15 -21.41 16.79
C ARG A 556 -5.26 -21.23 15.29
N SER A 557 -5.33 -22.36 14.59
CA SER A 557 -5.67 -22.40 13.18
C SER A 557 -7.16 -22.69 12.99
N LEU A 558 -7.84 -21.87 12.21
CA LEU A 558 -9.20 -22.11 11.75
C LEU A 558 -9.19 -22.65 10.32
N PRO A 559 -10.01 -23.67 10.00
CA PRO A 559 -10.06 -24.22 8.65
C PRO A 559 -10.71 -23.22 7.68
N PRO A 560 -10.39 -23.30 6.36
CA PRO A 560 -10.94 -22.42 5.33
C PRO A 560 -12.45 -22.15 5.44
N ARG A 561 -13.24 -23.23 5.57
CA ARG A 561 -14.72 -23.19 5.63
C ARG A 561 -15.29 -22.39 6.81
N ASP A 562 -14.49 -22.18 7.85
CA ASP A 562 -14.90 -21.46 9.07
C ASP A 562 -14.33 -20.03 9.07
N CYS A 563 -13.73 -19.58 7.97
CA CYS A 563 -13.04 -18.29 7.81
C CYS A 563 -13.48 -17.52 6.56
N LEU A 564 -14.65 -16.89 6.63
CA LEU A 564 -15.06 -15.91 5.63
C LEU A 564 -14.42 -14.54 5.85
N TYR A 565 -13.88 -13.93 4.81
CA TYR A 565 -13.27 -12.61 4.80
C TYR A 565 -14.07 -11.64 3.95
N VAL A 566 -13.91 -10.34 4.17
CA VAL A 566 -14.36 -9.33 3.21
C VAL A 566 -13.29 -9.16 2.13
N HIS A 567 -13.63 -9.31 0.85
CA HIS A 567 -12.63 -9.19 -0.22
C HIS A 567 -12.03 -7.76 -0.27
N GLY A 568 -10.71 -7.68 -0.37
CA GLY A 568 -9.97 -6.41 -0.30
C GLY A 568 -10.25 -5.42 -1.42
N ALA A 569 -10.73 -5.89 -2.58
CA ALA A 569 -11.04 -5.06 -3.75
C ALA A 569 -12.52 -4.98 -4.12
N HIS A 570 -13.42 -4.88 -3.13
CA HIS A 570 -14.86 -4.66 -3.35
C HIS A 570 -15.25 -3.26 -3.86
N HIS A 571 -14.38 -2.61 -4.63
CA HIS A 571 -14.69 -1.32 -5.27
C HIS A 571 -15.76 -1.43 -6.36
N ARG A 572 -16.02 -2.62 -6.93
CA ARG A 572 -17.07 -2.88 -7.94
C ARG A 572 -18.06 -3.92 -7.44
N ASP A 573 -19.29 -3.85 -7.96
CA ASP A 573 -20.26 -4.91 -7.79
C ASP A 573 -19.79 -6.13 -8.61
N PRO A 574 -19.94 -7.37 -8.09
CA PRO A 574 -19.60 -8.55 -8.89
C PRO A 574 -20.42 -8.56 -10.19
N PRO A 575 -19.81 -8.89 -11.34
CA PRO A 575 -20.56 -9.03 -12.58
C PRO A 575 -21.68 -10.04 -12.35
N ALA A 576 -22.90 -9.76 -12.82
CA ALA A 576 -24.12 -10.52 -12.54
C ALA A 576 -23.94 -12.03 -12.82
N ALA A 577 -23.42 -12.76 -11.84
CA ALA A 577 -23.33 -14.20 -11.84
C ALA A 577 -24.61 -14.70 -11.16
N ARG A 578 -25.46 -15.34 -11.98
CA ARG A 578 -26.57 -16.24 -11.61
C ARG A 578 -27.00 -16.17 -10.15
N GLU A 579 -28.12 -15.48 -9.91
CA GLU A 579 -29.03 -15.66 -8.78
C GLU A 579 -28.48 -16.50 -7.62
N LEU A 580 -27.68 -15.91 -6.73
CA LEU A 580 -27.64 -16.38 -5.36
C LEU A 580 -28.82 -15.73 -4.61
N PRO A 581 -29.64 -16.51 -3.89
CA PRO A 581 -30.94 -16.05 -3.43
C PRO A 581 -30.80 -14.98 -2.33
N ARG A 582 -31.58 -13.90 -2.51
CA ARG A 582 -32.11 -12.97 -1.50
C ARG A 582 -31.11 -12.46 -0.45
N ARG A 583 -30.83 -11.15 -0.52
CA ARG A 583 -30.34 -10.31 0.60
C ARG A 583 -30.76 -10.91 1.95
N LEU A 584 -29.82 -11.33 2.79
CA LEU A 584 -30.10 -11.67 4.18
C LEU A 584 -30.86 -10.48 4.76
N GLN A 585 -32.17 -10.68 4.98
CA GLN A 585 -33.01 -9.68 5.61
C GLN A 585 -32.35 -9.29 6.92
N SER A 586 -32.03 -8.00 7.03
CA SER A 586 -31.76 -7.25 8.25
C SER A 586 -31.62 -8.14 9.49
N TRP A 587 -30.39 -8.33 9.97
CA TRP A 587 -30.16 -8.78 11.34
C TRP A 587 -31.02 -7.88 12.25
N LYS A 588 -32.12 -8.42 12.77
CA LYS A 588 -32.90 -7.75 13.81
C LYS A 588 -32.04 -7.80 15.06
N ARG A 589 -31.82 -6.62 15.66
CA ARG A 589 -31.17 -6.48 16.96
C ARG A 589 -31.72 -7.53 17.95
N PRO A 590 -30.88 -8.14 18.81
CA PRO A 590 -31.36 -8.58 20.11
C PRO A 590 -32.13 -7.43 20.75
N ARG A 591 -33.29 -7.73 21.33
CA ARG A 591 -34.19 -6.72 21.89
C ARG A 591 -33.49 -6.06 23.09
N ASP A 592 -32.98 -4.85 22.92
CA ASP A 592 -32.47 -4.01 24.00
C ASP A 592 -33.63 -3.69 24.95
N THR A 593 -33.71 -4.38 26.07
CA THR A 593 -34.41 -3.88 27.26
C THR A 593 -33.48 -2.90 27.94
N ASP A 594 -33.50 -1.66 27.48
CA ASP A 594 -33.49 -0.42 28.28
C ASP A 594 -32.92 0.75 27.46
N GLY A 595 -33.73 1.81 27.38
CA GLY A 595 -33.54 2.92 26.47
C GLY A 595 -32.36 3.80 26.83
N THR A 596 -31.26 3.67 26.09
CA THR A 596 -30.36 4.78 25.78
C THR A 596 -29.91 4.64 24.32
N ALA A 597 -30.07 5.71 23.54
CA ALA A 597 -29.75 5.74 22.13
C ALA A 597 -28.22 5.74 21.93
N THR A 598 -27.63 4.57 21.70
CA THR A 598 -26.24 4.42 21.24
C THR A 598 -26.16 4.46 19.71
N ALA A 599 -25.07 5.06 19.23
CA ALA A 599 -24.76 5.38 17.84
C ALA A 599 -24.70 4.13 16.91
N PRO A 600 -24.81 4.30 15.58
CA PRO A 600 -25.18 3.21 14.68
C PRO A 600 -24.06 2.19 14.46
N SER A 601 -24.19 0.98 15.02
CA SER A 601 -23.50 -0.22 14.50
C SER A 601 -24.10 -0.59 13.13
N ARG A 602 -23.64 0.07 12.07
CA ARG A 602 -24.20 -0.07 10.71
C ARG A 602 -23.13 -0.49 9.71
N LEU A 603 -22.79 -1.77 9.69
CA LEU A 603 -22.34 -2.44 8.47
C LEU A 603 -22.86 -3.89 8.54
N ALA A 604 -24.09 -4.10 8.06
CA ALA A 604 -24.51 -5.43 7.68
C ALA A 604 -23.52 -5.92 6.61
N VAL A 605 -22.80 -6.99 6.89
CA VAL A 605 -21.88 -7.56 5.92
C VAL A 605 -22.72 -8.15 4.80
N ASP A 606 -22.53 -7.63 3.58
CA ASP A 606 -23.17 -8.22 2.41
C ASP A 606 -22.58 -9.61 2.20
N ALA A 607 -23.41 -10.65 2.22
CA ALA A 607 -22.97 -12.02 2.00
C ALA A 607 -22.30 -12.18 0.63
N GLY A 608 -22.68 -11.37 -0.37
CA GLY A 608 -22.03 -11.34 -1.68
C GLY A 608 -20.62 -10.73 -1.66
N SER A 609 -20.22 -10.10 -0.56
CA SER A 609 -18.89 -9.52 -0.37
C SER A 609 -17.91 -10.40 0.43
N LEU A 610 -18.40 -11.56 0.86
CA LEU A 610 -17.62 -12.50 1.64
C LEU A 610 -16.93 -13.54 0.76
N ILE A 611 -15.67 -13.80 1.04
CA ILE A 611 -14.84 -14.78 0.34
C ILE A 611 -14.24 -15.77 1.33
N CYS A 612 -13.95 -16.97 0.85
CA CYS A 612 -13.24 -18.00 1.59
C CYS A 612 -11.84 -18.14 1.00
N LEU A 613 -10.80 -18.04 1.83
CA LEU A 613 -9.44 -18.33 1.40
C LEU A 613 -9.26 -19.85 1.26
N SER A 614 -8.38 -20.30 0.37
CA SER A 614 -8.13 -21.73 0.16
C SER A 614 -7.32 -22.38 1.28
N CYS A 615 -6.59 -21.59 2.07
CA CYS A 615 -5.74 -22.05 3.15
C CYS A 615 -6.36 -21.76 4.53
N PRO A 616 -6.01 -22.55 5.57
CA PRO A 616 -6.44 -22.24 6.93
C PRO A 616 -5.92 -20.87 7.37
N THR A 617 -6.60 -20.27 8.34
CA THR A 617 -6.22 -18.98 8.93
C THR A 617 -5.58 -19.23 10.29
N ARG A 618 -4.38 -18.71 10.51
CA ARG A 618 -3.75 -18.67 11.83
C ARG A 618 -4.18 -17.39 12.54
N LEU A 619 -4.85 -17.56 13.68
CA LEU A 619 -5.22 -16.50 14.60
C LEU A 619 -4.30 -16.54 15.81
N MET A 620 -3.80 -15.39 16.24
CA MET A 620 -2.98 -15.27 17.45
C MET A 620 -3.40 -14.04 18.25
N VAL A 621 -3.39 -14.16 19.57
CA VAL A 621 -3.57 -13.04 20.50
C VAL A 621 -2.24 -12.80 21.20
N ILE A 622 -1.67 -11.62 20.94
CA ILE A 622 -0.37 -11.18 21.47
C ILE A 622 -0.61 -9.97 22.37
N GLN A 623 -0.17 -10.03 23.61
CA GLN A 623 -0.49 -9.01 24.62
C GLN A 623 0.68 -8.78 25.57
N ASP A 624 0.87 -7.53 25.98
CA ASP A 624 1.68 -7.22 27.15
C ASP A 624 1.01 -7.77 28.43
N ASP A 625 1.76 -7.78 29.54
CA ASP A 625 1.25 -8.36 30.79
C ASP A 625 0.08 -7.56 31.37
N ILE A 626 0.00 -6.26 31.04
CA ILE A 626 -1.04 -5.36 31.54
C ILE A 626 -2.38 -5.64 30.82
N ALA A 627 -2.33 -5.82 29.49
CA ALA A 627 -3.45 -6.19 28.66
C ALA A 627 -3.93 -7.62 28.95
N GLU A 628 -3.04 -8.59 29.16
CA GLU A 628 -3.43 -9.96 29.55
C GLU A 628 -4.15 -9.95 30.91
N HIS A 629 -3.66 -9.18 31.88
CA HIS A 629 -4.33 -9.05 33.18
C HIS A 629 -5.71 -8.36 33.07
N ALA A 630 -5.84 -7.41 32.14
CA ALA A 630 -7.09 -6.67 31.93
C ALA A 630 -8.13 -7.40 31.07
N CYS A 631 -7.69 -8.18 30.08
CA CYS A 631 -8.53 -8.94 29.18
C CYS A 631 -7.77 -10.19 28.72
N ASN A 632 -8.17 -11.35 29.24
CA ASN A 632 -7.51 -12.63 29.02
C ASN A 632 -7.44 -13.01 27.53
N GLY A 633 -6.24 -13.18 27.00
CA GLY A 633 -6.02 -13.44 25.58
C GLY A 633 -6.61 -14.75 25.09
N ALA A 634 -6.67 -15.78 25.94
CA ALA A 634 -7.27 -17.05 25.58
C ALA A 634 -8.80 -16.96 25.40
N ALA A 635 -9.47 -16.17 26.24
CA ALA A 635 -10.90 -15.88 26.10
C ALA A 635 -11.18 -15.05 24.83
N ILE A 636 -10.39 -14.00 24.58
CA ILE A 636 -10.46 -13.21 23.33
C ILE A 636 -10.36 -14.13 22.12
N GLY A 637 -9.31 -14.95 22.06
CA GLY A 637 -9.07 -15.84 20.92
C GLY A 637 -10.21 -16.84 20.69
N ALA A 638 -10.75 -17.41 21.77
CA ALA A 638 -11.88 -18.34 21.69
C ALA A 638 -13.16 -17.67 21.16
N GLU A 639 -13.48 -16.46 21.63
CA GLU A 639 -14.67 -15.72 21.20
C GLU A 639 -14.54 -15.21 19.76
N VAL A 640 -13.38 -14.70 19.37
CA VAL A 640 -13.08 -14.32 17.98
C VAL A 640 -13.24 -15.52 17.04
N CYS A 641 -12.71 -16.68 17.41
CA CYS A 641 -12.93 -17.93 16.67
C CYS A 641 -14.42 -18.27 16.53
N ALA A 642 -15.16 -18.23 17.64
CA ALA A 642 -16.57 -18.57 17.65
C ALA A 642 -17.38 -17.63 16.74
N ALA A 643 -17.11 -16.32 16.81
CA ALA A 643 -17.75 -15.32 15.96
C ALA A 643 -17.51 -15.59 14.47
N TRP A 644 -16.27 -15.94 14.12
CA TRP A 644 -15.90 -16.24 12.75
C TRP A 644 -16.59 -17.51 12.21
N SER A 645 -16.58 -18.59 13.00
CA SER A 645 -17.26 -19.84 12.64
C SER A 645 -18.77 -19.65 12.53
N GLN A 646 -19.39 -18.88 13.45
CA GLN A 646 -20.82 -18.57 13.42
C GLN A 646 -21.21 -17.79 12.16
N LEU A 647 -20.43 -16.77 11.78
CA LEU A 647 -20.64 -16.03 10.54
C LEU A 647 -20.58 -16.97 9.33
N SER A 648 -19.57 -17.83 9.28
CA SER A 648 -19.37 -18.77 8.17
C SER A 648 -20.49 -19.80 8.06
N HIS A 649 -20.97 -20.32 9.19
CA HIS A 649 -22.13 -21.21 9.24
C HIS A 649 -23.44 -20.52 8.84
N ALA A 650 -23.65 -19.27 9.26
CA ALA A 650 -24.86 -18.52 8.94
C ALA A 650 -24.96 -18.28 7.41
N VAL A 651 -23.87 -17.87 6.77
CA VAL A 651 -23.81 -17.67 5.31
C VAL A 651 -24.00 -19.00 4.57
N SER A 652 -23.33 -20.07 5.01
CA SER A 652 -23.46 -21.41 4.39
C SER A 652 -24.85 -22.03 4.56
N SER A 653 -25.60 -21.62 5.58
CA SER A 653 -26.98 -22.07 5.80
C SER A 653 -27.99 -21.25 5.01
N ALA A 654 -27.73 -19.95 4.79
CA ALA A 654 -28.58 -19.09 3.97
C ALA A 654 -28.46 -19.38 2.46
N ALA A 655 -27.33 -19.95 2.02
CA ALA A 655 -27.08 -20.35 0.64
C ALA A 655 -27.69 -21.72 0.26
N ARG A 656 -28.18 -22.50 1.25
CA ARG A 656 -28.89 -23.77 1.08
C ARG A 656 -30.39 -23.55 1.18
#